data_AF-A0A8C7XSM0-F1
#
_entry.id   AF-A0A8C7XSM0-F1
#
_cell.length_a   1.000
_cell.length_b   1.000
_cell.length_c   1.000
_cell.angle_alpha   90.00
_cell.angle_beta   90.00
_cell.angle_gamma   90.00
#
_symmetry.space_group_name_H-M   'P 1'
#
loop_
_entity.id
_entity.type
_entity.pdbx_description
1 polymer ?
#
loop_
_entity_poly.entity_id
_entity_poly.type
_entity_poly.pdbx_seq_one_letter_code
_entity_poly.pdbx_strand_id
1 'polypeptide(L)'
;MGAKNRKQAAGKTPATDRERSPLVPPHGKSNVRRPGRESKAFHGAHPNGLSSVKQRLGLTPSSLLKLSSLLFLGKFHLSRLFENDRHFSHLSNLEKEMAFRTEMGLYYSYYKTIIEAPTFLEGLHMIMNDRLTEHPLVINTLKRFNLYPEVVLASWYRMYTSTMGYFGIPTKMCWSINRGEGLSPVDSCEGLGDPAYFYVTCVFLLNGVMMSLFFIYGAYLSGSRLGGIVTTLLFFFNHGESTRVMWTPPLRESFAYPFLVLQMLLLTYILRLKVYTLVALGISNLCFMLPWQFAQFVLLTQVASLFASYILGYLAAAKMQSILVTHMITLGVCFLLMFGNSMLLTSFYASSLISIWVKKAAALFGINVLIRLPQKLMQGLAWVGSTVLLKFVLSTILGASDDAHISGLIKSKFTSYKDFHTMMYTCAAEFDFIELEVMLVLFYNQIRAQIIGCSQPFNVKTLFLQLVYHSLQLLAFALLAVLIMRLKLFLTPHMCIMGSLLCSRQLFGWIGERLKHQSVVLAVIAMMAVQGVANLQAQWAIIGEFSNLPQEELLDWIQENTRPDSVFAGAMPTMASVKLSTGRPIVNHPHYEDAGLRERTKLVYSMYSRMSGETVKKNLMKLGVDYFILEDSWCTRRTRPGCSMPEIWDIEDPQNVGKIPLCTHMSRSSRPYFTTVFSNDIYKVLKVPKDHR
;
A
#
# COMPACT_ATOMS: atom_id res chain seq x y z
N MET A 1 2.63 62.70 45.84
CA MET A 1 1.37 63.47 45.99
C MET A 1 0.59 63.23 44.69
N GLY A 2 -0.67 62.80 44.60
CA GLY A 2 -1.81 62.93 45.51
C GLY A 2 -2.67 64.14 45.10
N ALA A 3 -4.00 64.10 44.94
CA ALA A 3 -4.95 62.98 44.84
C ALA A 3 -6.33 63.51 44.35
N LYS A 4 -7.16 62.62 43.75
CA LYS A 4 -8.65 62.65 43.73
C LYS A 4 -9.44 63.84 43.10
N ASN A 5 -10.57 63.43 42.49
CA ASN A 5 -11.86 64.14 42.34
C ASN A 5 -11.97 65.34 41.37
N ARG A 6 -13.11 65.73 40.76
CA ARG A 6 -14.48 65.18 40.49
C ARG A 6 -15.57 66.22 40.81
N LYS A 7 -16.44 66.49 39.81
CA LYS A 7 -17.82 67.08 39.85
C LYS A 7 -18.01 68.60 40.04
N GLN A 8 -18.89 69.16 39.19
CA GLN A 8 -20.00 70.12 39.46
C GLN A 8 -19.65 71.55 39.96
N ALA A 9 -20.47 72.60 39.78
CA ALA A 9 -21.55 72.89 38.80
C ALA A 9 -22.04 74.37 38.90
N ALA A 10 -22.52 74.93 37.78
CA ALA A 10 -23.68 75.82 37.59
C ALA A 10 -23.90 77.15 38.37
N GLY A 11 -24.38 78.18 37.64
CA GLY A 11 -24.96 79.44 38.14
C GLY A 11 -24.06 80.66 37.94
N LYS A 12 -24.52 81.84 37.47
CA LYS A 12 -25.89 82.39 37.38
C LYS A 12 -26.11 83.29 36.13
N THR A 13 -27.38 83.56 35.85
CA THR A 13 -28.03 84.54 34.92
C THR A 13 -28.00 85.99 35.47
N PRO A 14 -28.55 87.08 34.82
CA PRO A 14 -29.61 87.14 33.78
C PRO A 14 -29.54 88.24 32.67
N ALA A 15 -30.61 88.28 31.85
CA ALA A 15 -31.05 89.33 30.88
C ALA A 15 -30.18 89.52 29.61
N THR A 16 -30.69 89.82 28.40
CA THR A 16 -32.05 90.14 27.83
C THR A 16 -32.04 89.73 26.31
N ASP A 17 -33.04 89.81 25.41
CA ASP A 17 -34.45 90.28 25.34
C ASP A 17 -35.24 89.44 24.26
N ARG A 18 -36.50 89.82 23.96
CA ARG A 18 -37.28 89.76 22.68
C ARG A 18 -36.83 88.94 21.44
N GLU A 19 -37.73 88.48 20.54
CA GLU A 19 -39.16 88.12 20.57
C GLU A 19 -39.56 87.48 19.20
N ARG A 20 -40.67 86.71 19.13
CA ARG A 20 -41.46 86.30 17.93
C ARG A 20 -40.75 85.42 16.86
N SER A 21 -41.12 84.16 16.57
CA SER A 21 -42.43 83.43 16.55
C SER A 21 -43.39 83.97 15.45
N PRO A 22 -44.21 83.15 14.74
CA PRO A 22 -45.05 82.11 15.36
C PRO A 22 -45.42 80.81 14.58
N LEU A 23 -45.48 79.68 15.33
CA LEU A 23 -46.59 78.69 15.42
C LEU A 23 -47.03 77.87 14.16
N VAL A 24 -47.72 76.72 14.22
CA VAL A 24 -48.40 75.93 15.30
C VAL A 24 -48.22 74.38 15.04
N PRO A 25 -48.62 73.46 15.95
CA PRO A 25 -48.21 72.02 16.01
C PRO A 25 -49.42 71.04 15.79
N PRO A 26 -49.72 69.91 16.52
CA PRO A 26 -48.96 69.01 17.44
C PRO A 26 -49.25 67.47 17.34
N HIS A 27 -48.62 66.71 18.26
CA HIS A 27 -49.07 65.43 18.89
C HIS A 27 -49.04 64.07 18.14
N GLY A 28 -48.71 63.01 18.89
CA GLY A 28 -48.84 61.58 18.56
C GLY A 28 -48.14 60.68 19.60
N LYS A 29 -48.67 59.48 19.93
CA LYS A 29 -48.11 58.58 20.97
C LYS A 29 -47.98 57.11 20.52
N SER A 30 -46.86 56.49 20.91
CA SER A 30 -46.70 55.09 21.40
C SER A 30 -46.89 53.84 20.49
N ASN A 31 -45.95 52.89 20.69
CA ASN A 31 -46.11 51.42 20.80
C ASN A 31 -45.98 50.40 19.63
N VAL A 32 -44.91 49.57 19.74
CA VAL A 32 -44.89 48.08 19.78
C VAL A 32 -45.11 47.20 18.49
N ARG A 33 -43.98 46.68 17.97
CA ARG A 33 -43.64 45.31 17.48
C ARG A 33 -44.52 44.49 16.48
N ARG A 34 -43.80 43.88 15.50
CA ARG A 34 -43.99 42.58 14.78
C ARG A 34 -45.09 42.52 13.68
N PRO A 35 -45.08 41.52 12.75
CA PRO A 35 -43.93 40.90 12.06
C PRO A 35 -44.11 40.60 10.54
N GLY A 36 -43.06 40.81 9.74
CA GLY A 36 -42.62 40.05 8.53
C GLY A 36 -43.56 39.57 7.40
N ARG A 37 -43.13 39.76 6.14
CA ARG A 37 -43.34 38.78 5.04
C ARG A 37 -42.25 38.91 3.94
N GLU A 38 -42.22 37.95 3.02
CA GLU A 38 -41.18 37.74 1.99
C GLU A 38 -41.50 38.42 0.65
N SER A 39 -40.46 38.71 -0.14
CA SER A 39 -40.46 38.40 -1.59
C SER A 39 -39.03 38.27 -2.14
N LYS A 40 -38.89 37.80 -3.38
CA LYS A 40 -37.65 37.31 -3.99
C LYS A 40 -37.02 38.32 -4.96
N ALA A 41 -35.69 38.32 -5.04
CA ALA A 41 -34.93 38.60 -6.26
C ALA A 41 -33.75 37.62 -6.32
N PHE A 42 -33.42 37.09 -7.50
CA PHE A 42 -32.58 35.88 -7.62
C PHE A 42 -31.58 35.98 -8.77
N HIS A 43 -30.34 36.39 -8.48
CA HIS A 43 -29.14 36.21 -9.31
C HIS A 43 -27.90 36.34 -8.41
N GLY A 44 -26.77 35.64 -8.63
CA GLY A 44 -26.54 34.66 -9.69
C GLY A 44 -25.06 34.27 -9.88
N ALA A 45 -24.26 34.17 -8.82
CA ALA A 45 -22.82 33.90 -8.92
C ALA A 45 -22.36 32.76 -7.98
N HIS A 46 -21.77 31.69 -8.54
CA HIS A 46 -21.24 30.56 -7.78
C HIS A 46 -19.82 30.86 -7.22
N PRO A 47 -19.59 30.79 -5.90
CA PRO A 47 -18.24 30.72 -5.36
C PRO A 47 -17.66 29.31 -5.53
N ASN A 48 -16.59 29.18 -6.31
CA ASN A 48 -15.94 27.89 -6.62
C ASN A 48 -15.58 27.08 -5.37
N GLY A 49 -16.18 25.91 -5.19
CA GLY A 49 -16.03 25.08 -3.97
C GLY A 49 -14.58 24.71 -3.62
N LEU A 50 -13.69 24.67 -4.62
CA LEU A 50 -12.26 24.40 -4.46
C LEU A 50 -11.53 25.47 -3.62
N SER A 51 -12.01 26.73 -3.61
CA SER A 51 -11.42 27.82 -2.81
C SER A 51 -11.71 27.66 -1.30
N SER A 52 -12.93 27.26 -0.97
CA SER A 52 -13.37 26.97 0.40
C SER A 52 -12.60 25.80 1.02
N VAL A 53 -12.25 24.81 0.19
CA VAL A 53 -11.35 23.69 0.58
C VAL A 53 -9.93 24.19 0.87
N LYS A 54 -9.33 25.03 0.01
CA LYS A 54 -8.00 25.62 0.25
C LYS A 54 -7.94 26.42 1.57
N GLN A 55 -8.94 27.25 1.85
CA GLN A 55 -9.00 28.03 3.10
C GLN A 55 -9.15 27.14 4.34
N ARG A 56 -9.99 26.10 4.31
CA ARG A 56 -10.22 25.22 5.47
C ARG A 56 -9.11 24.20 5.74
N LEU A 57 -8.32 23.82 4.73
CA LEU A 57 -7.09 23.04 4.90
C LEU A 57 -5.88 23.88 5.34
N GLY A 58 -6.03 25.21 5.47
CA GLY A 58 -4.94 26.09 5.90
C GLY A 58 -3.77 26.16 4.92
N LEU A 59 -4.03 25.99 3.62
CA LEU A 59 -3.04 26.01 2.53
C LEU A 59 -2.63 27.46 2.17
N THR A 60 -2.03 28.15 3.14
CA THR A 60 -1.23 29.36 2.91
C THR A 60 0.00 29.04 2.05
N PRO A 61 0.63 30.02 1.39
CA PRO A 61 1.93 29.82 0.73
C PRO A 61 2.98 29.23 1.68
N SER A 62 3.00 29.67 2.95
CA SER A 62 3.93 29.20 3.98
C SER A 62 3.76 27.73 4.38
N SER A 63 2.57 27.14 4.18
CA SER A 63 2.31 25.72 4.41
C SER A 63 2.54 24.88 3.16
N LEU A 64 2.28 25.43 1.96
CA LEU A 64 2.60 24.75 0.70
C LEU A 64 4.13 24.57 0.53
N LEU A 65 4.92 25.60 0.89
CA LEU A 65 6.38 25.50 0.94
C LEU A 65 6.86 24.40 1.91
N LYS A 66 6.23 24.28 3.09
CA LYS A 66 6.58 23.26 4.09
C LYS A 66 6.25 21.84 3.62
N LEU A 67 5.09 21.64 3.02
CA LEU A 67 4.73 20.35 2.41
C LEU A 67 5.70 19.99 1.27
N SER A 68 6.03 20.94 0.40
CA SER A 68 7.06 20.76 -0.63
C SER A 68 8.42 20.36 -0.04
N SER A 69 8.88 21.03 1.03
CA SER A 69 10.14 20.65 1.70
C SER A 69 10.11 19.25 2.32
N LEU A 70 8.97 18.79 2.85
CA LEU A 70 8.82 17.43 3.38
C LEU A 70 8.78 16.37 2.28
N LEU A 71 8.18 16.69 1.12
CA LEU A 71 8.21 15.85 -0.08
C LEU A 71 9.65 15.66 -0.58
N PHE A 72 10.39 16.76 -0.75
CA PHE A 72 11.78 16.70 -1.19
C PHE A 72 12.69 15.99 -0.17
N LEU A 73 12.50 16.24 1.14
CA LEU A 73 13.22 15.52 2.20
C LEU A 73 12.94 14.00 2.15
N GLY A 74 11.69 13.59 2.02
CA GLY A 74 11.31 12.18 1.90
C GLY A 74 11.89 11.51 0.65
N LYS A 75 11.81 12.18 -0.51
CA LYS A 75 12.41 11.70 -1.76
C LYS A 75 13.94 11.58 -1.65
N PHE A 76 14.60 12.57 -1.05
CA PHE A 76 16.05 12.58 -0.85
C PHE A 76 16.50 11.47 0.12
N HIS A 77 15.79 11.30 1.23
CA HIS A 77 16.06 10.24 2.22
C HIS A 77 15.96 8.84 1.61
N LEU A 78 14.88 8.55 0.88
CA LEU A 78 14.72 7.27 0.17
C LEU A 78 15.78 7.08 -0.92
N SER A 79 16.04 8.12 -1.71
CA SER A 79 17.07 8.08 -2.77
C SER A 79 18.45 7.81 -2.19
N ARG A 80 18.81 8.41 -1.04
CA ARG A 80 20.11 8.19 -0.41
C ARG A 80 20.21 6.80 0.21
N LEU A 81 19.15 6.29 0.83
CA LEU A 81 19.13 4.92 1.37
C LEU A 81 19.26 3.85 0.28
N PHE A 82 18.59 4.02 -0.86
CA PHE A 82 18.71 3.10 -2.01
C PHE A 82 20.11 3.16 -2.65
N GLU A 83 20.66 4.36 -2.81
CA GLU A 83 22.02 4.55 -3.33
C GLU A 83 23.07 3.93 -2.40
N ASN A 84 22.91 4.11 -1.09
CA ASN A 84 23.73 3.48 -0.05
C ASN A 84 23.61 1.93 0.00
N ASP A 85 22.43 1.36 -0.30
CA ASP A 85 22.18 -0.10 -0.22
C ASP A 85 22.71 -0.87 -1.44
N ARG A 86 22.81 -0.21 -2.61
CA ARG A 86 23.09 -0.88 -3.91
C ARG A 86 24.22 -0.29 -4.73
N HIS A 87 24.64 0.93 -4.44
CA HIS A 87 25.49 1.75 -5.31
C HIS A 87 24.96 1.82 -6.76
N PHE A 88 23.66 2.10 -6.89
CA PHE A 88 22.90 2.05 -8.14
C PHE A 88 23.45 2.97 -9.25
N SER A 89 24.18 4.03 -8.90
CA SER A 89 24.89 4.89 -9.86
C SER A 89 26.07 4.20 -10.55
N HIS A 90 26.70 3.21 -9.91
CA HIS A 90 27.84 2.50 -10.48
C HIS A 90 27.44 1.28 -11.34
N LEU A 91 26.19 0.84 -11.26
CA LEU A 91 25.70 -0.36 -11.95
C LEU A 91 25.49 -0.13 -13.46
N SER A 92 25.92 -1.09 -14.28
CA SER A 92 25.52 -1.19 -15.69
C SER A 92 24.01 -1.36 -15.87
N ASN A 93 23.51 -1.22 -17.09
CA ASN A 93 22.08 -1.43 -17.39
C ASN A 93 21.63 -2.86 -17.05
N LEU A 94 22.46 -3.87 -17.28
CA LEU A 94 22.17 -5.27 -16.92
C LEU A 94 22.15 -5.47 -15.40
N GLU A 95 23.10 -4.90 -14.67
CA GLU A 95 23.13 -4.97 -13.20
C GLU A 95 21.94 -4.23 -12.57
N LYS A 96 21.52 -3.08 -13.14
CA LYS A 96 20.30 -2.35 -12.73
C LYS A 96 19.04 -3.22 -12.90
N GLU A 97 18.98 -4.02 -13.97
CA GLU A 97 17.90 -4.98 -14.18
C GLU A 97 17.97 -6.18 -13.23
N MET A 98 19.16 -6.76 -13.00
CA MET A 98 19.37 -7.84 -12.02
C MET A 98 19.08 -7.40 -10.57
N ALA A 99 19.26 -6.12 -10.24
CA ALA A 99 18.91 -5.56 -8.95
C ALA A 99 17.40 -5.61 -8.67
N PHE A 100 16.56 -5.64 -9.73
CA PHE A 100 15.11 -5.84 -9.66
C PHE A 100 14.74 -7.32 -9.56
N ARG A 101 15.02 -7.93 -8.40
CA ARG A 101 14.71 -9.35 -8.13
C ARG A 101 13.20 -9.64 -8.02
N THR A 102 12.80 -10.88 -8.32
CA THR A 102 11.43 -11.42 -8.19
C THR A 102 10.33 -10.57 -8.84
N GLU A 103 9.31 -10.15 -8.08
CA GLU A 103 8.17 -9.35 -8.54
C GLU A 103 8.62 -8.02 -9.16
N MET A 104 9.73 -7.45 -8.66
CA MET A 104 10.25 -6.15 -9.09
C MET A 104 10.66 -6.19 -10.56
N GLY A 105 11.43 -7.19 -10.97
CA GLY A 105 11.89 -7.35 -12.35
C GLY A 105 10.77 -7.79 -13.28
N LEU A 106 9.82 -8.59 -12.78
CA LEU A 106 8.63 -8.95 -13.55
C LEU A 106 7.81 -7.70 -13.90
N TYR A 107 7.54 -6.81 -12.94
CA TYR A 107 6.79 -5.57 -13.20
C TYR A 107 7.58 -4.60 -14.09
N TYR A 108 8.88 -4.41 -13.83
CA TYR A 108 9.75 -3.57 -14.65
C TYR A 108 9.86 -4.08 -16.10
N SER A 109 9.80 -5.40 -16.34
CA SER A 109 9.81 -5.97 -17.71
C SER A 109 8.69 -5.45 -18.60
N TYR A 110 7.49 -5.21 -18.06
CA TYR A 110 6.38 -4.67 -18.84
C TYR A 110 6.52 -3.17 -19.10
N TYR A 111 7.03 -2.42 -18.13
CA TYR A 111 7.39 -1.02 -18.34
C TYR A 111 8.42 -0.89 -19.48
N LYS A 112 9.49 -1.71 -19.43
CA LYS A 112 10.50 -1.85 -20.48
C LYS A 112 9.87 -2.14 -21.86
N THR A 113 8.98 -3.14 -21.96
CA THR A 113 8.26 -3.44 -23.21
C THR A 113 7.49 -2.24 -23.77
N ILE A 114 6.79 -1.44 -22.94
CA ILE A 114 6.00 -0.30 -23.43
C ILE A 114 6.88 0.86 -23.90
N ILE A 115 8.06 1.07 -23.29
CA ILE A 115 8.96 2.16 -23.67
C ILE A 115 9.83 1.82 -24.89
N GLU A 116 10.18 0.54 -25.08
CA GLU A 116 10.96 0.04 -26.22
C GLU A 116 10.12 -0.18 -27.48
N ALA A 117 8.82 -0.49 -27.35
CA ALA A 117 7.92 -0.67 -28.50
C ALA A 117 7.83 0.59 -29.39
N PRO A 118 7.73 0.45 -30.73
CA PRO A 118 7.70 1.60 -31.65
C PRO A 118 6.61 2.61 -31.29
N THR A 119 5.38 2.16 -30.96
CA THR A 119 4.31 3.03 -30.45
C THR A 119 3.81 2.61 -29.06
N PHE A 120 3.22 3.56 -28.31
CA PHE A 120 2.63 3.27 -27.00
C PHE A 120 1.44 2.30 -27.09
N LEU A 121 0.62 2.41 -28.13
CA LEU A 121 -0.53 1.51 -28.36
C LEU A 121 -0.09 0.09 -28.71
N GLU A 122 1.00 -0.05 -29.46
CA GLU A 122 1.63 -1.33 -29.77
C GLU A 122 2.25 -1.98 -28.53
N GLY A 123 3.01 -1.22 -27.73
CA GLY A 123 3.51 -1.71 -26.44
C GLY A 123 2.39 -2.13 -25.47
N LEU A 124 1.29 -1.37 -25.45
CA LEU A 124 0.08 -1.74 -24.71
C LEU A 124 -0.56 -3.03 -25.26
N HIS A 125 -0.62 -3.20 -26.58
CA HIS A 125 -1.14 -4.40 -27.23
C HIS A 125 -0.25 -5.63 -26.99
N MET A 126 1.08 -5.46 -26.96
CA MET A 126 2.05 -6.51 -26.63
C MET A 126 1.81 -7.05 -25.22
N ILE A 127 1.67 -6.18 -24.20
CA ILE A 127 1.40 -6.64 -22.83
C ILE A 127 -0.03 -7.18 -22.65
N MET A 128 -1.01 -6.71 -23.44
CA MET A 128 -2.38 -7.23 -23.42
C MET A 128 -2.51 -8.62 -24.07
N ASN A 129 -1.53 -9.04 -24.87
CA ASN A 129 -1.49 -10.33 -25.56
C ASN A 129 -0.14 -11.03 -25.33
N ASP A 130 0.37 -10.98 -24.10
CA ASP A 130 1.70 -11.48 -23.79
C ASP A 130 1.78 -13.01 -23.95
N ARG A 131 2.85 -13.47 -24.59
CA ARG A 131 3.16 -14.89 -24.82
C ARG A 131 4.39 -15.36 -24.04
N LEU A 132 5.09 -14.44 -23.37
CA LEU A 132 6.38 -14.69 -22.75
C LEU A 132 6.26 -15.12 -21.28
N THR A 133 5.25 -14.66 -20.53
CA THR A 133 5.21 -14.86 -19.07
C THR A 133 4.62 -16.22 -18.63
N GLU A 134 3.64 -16.77 -19.36
CA GLU A 134 2.97 -18.04 -19.01
C GLU A 134 3.00 -19.05 -20.18
N HIS A 135 4.11 -19.09 -20.93
CA HIS A 135 4.22 -19.87 -22.18
C HIS A 135 3.78 -21.35 -22.02
N PRO A 136 2.97 -21.93 -22.94
CA PRO A 136 2.51 -21.39 -24.23
C PRO A 136 1.20 -20.60 -24.17
N LEU A 137 0.71 -20.22 -22.98
CA LEU A 137 -0.52 -19.45 -22.85
C LEU A 137 -0.32 -17.99 -23.30
N VAL A 138 -1.37 -17.41 -23.90
CA VAL A 138 -1.44 -15.97 -24.19
C VAL A 138 -2.28 -15.31 -23.10
N ILE A 139 -1.71 -14.34 -22.39
CA ILE A 139 -2.37 -13.72 -21.22
C ILE A 139 -2.51 -12.20 -21.35
N ASN A 140 -3.62 -11.67 -20.84
CA ASN A 140 -3.79 -10.23 -20.63
C ASN A 140 -3.15 -9.85 -19.29
N THR A 141 -1.92 -9.35 -19.36
CA THR A 141 -1.10 -9.04 -18.18
C THR A 141 -1.65 -7.88 -17.35
N LEU A 142 -2.40 -6.95 -17.96
CA LEU A 142 -3.10 -5.86 -17.26
C LEU A 142 -4.20 -6.40 -16.34
N LYS A 143 -5.02 -7.34 -16.84
CA LYS A 143 -6.02 -8.04 -16.03
C LYS A 143 -5.38 -8.94 -14.96
N ARG A 144 -4.27 -9.61 -15.30
CA ARG A 144 -3.57 -10.57 -14.44
C ARG A 144 -2.82 -9.91 -13.28
N PHE A 145 -1.93 -8.96 -13.59
CA PHE A 145 -0.94 -8.42 -12.65
C PHE A 145 -1.20 -6.97 -12.23
N ASN A 146 -2.31 -6.36 -12.68
CA ASN A 146 -2.70 -4.98 -12.34
C ASN A 146 -1.66 -3.91 -12.73
N LEU A 147 -1.16 -3.98 -13.98
CA LEU A 147 -0.07 -3.14 -14.52
C LEU A 147 -0.42 -1.66 -14.78
N TYR A 148 -1.35 -1.11 -14.00
CA TYR A 148 -1.75 0.29 -14.07
C TYR A 148 -0.62 1.29 -13.77
N PRO A 149 0.25 1.08 -12.76
CA PRO A 149 1.41 1.94 -12.53
C PRO A 149 2.38 1.95 -13.72
N GLU A 150 2.71 0.78 -14.26
CA GLU A 150 3.69 0.61 -15.34
C GLU A 150 3.24 1.32 -16.63
N VAL A 151 1.96 1.19 -17.00
CA VAL A 151 1.39 1.87 -18.18
C VAL A 151 1.40 3.39 -18.02
N VAL A 152 1.08 3.90 -16.82
CA VAL A 152 1.14 5.35 -16.54
C VAL A 152 2.58 5.85 -16.56
N LEU A 153 3.52 5.15 -15.93
CA LEU A 153 4.94 5.53 -15.92
C LEU A 153 5.57 5.45 -17.31
N ALA A 154 5.23 4.44 -18.12
CA ALA A 154 5.73 4.34 -19.50
C ALA A 154 5.18 5.48 -20.39
N SER A 155 3.91 5.83 -20.22
CA SER A 155 3.31 7.00 -20.87
C SER A 155 4.04 8.30 -20.49
N TRP A 156 4.28 8.52 -19.19
CA TRP A 156 5.02 9.68 -18.70
C TRP A 156 6.48 9.71 -19.14
N TYR A 157 7.17 8.56 -19.17
CA TYR A 157 8.55 8.46 -19.64
C TYR A 157 8.66 8.82 -21.12
N ARG A 158 7.82 8.24 -21.98
CA ARG A 158 7.81 8.54 -23.43
C ARG A 158 7.44 10.01 -23.71
N MET A 159 6.54 10.58 -22.92
CA MET A 159 6.22 12.01 -22.99
C MET A 159 7.41 12.88 -22.55
N TYR A 160 8.10 12.49 -21.46
CA TYR A 160 9.27 13.20 -20.93
C TYR A 160 10.45 13.17 -21.92
N THR A 161 10.84 12.00 -22.43
CA THR A 161 11.96 11.87 -23.38
C THR A 161 11.66 12.55 -24.71
N SER A 162 10.43 12.44 -25.23
CA SER A 162 10.00 13.19 -26.43
C SER A 162 10.06 14.71 -26.22
N THR A 163 9.55 15.21 -25.10
CA THR A 163 9.57 16.65 -24.78
C THR A 163 10.98 17.19 -24.62
N MET A 164 11.85 16.48 -23.89
CA MET A 164 13.24 16.92 -23.68
C MET A 164 14.08 16.79 -24.95
N GLY A 165 13.83 15.78 -25.78
CA GLY A 165 14.44 15.64 -27.10
C GLY A 165 14.05 16.78 -28.03
N TYR A 166 12.79 17.21 -28.04
CA TYR A 166 12.32 18.38 -28.79
C TYR A 166 13.01 19.68 -28.36
N PHE A 167 13.30 19.85 -27.06
CA PHE A 167 14.05 21.00 -26.54
C PHE A 167 15.58 20.82 -26.56
N GLY A 168 16.12 19.69 -27.03
CA GLY A 168 17.56 19.40 -27.05
C GLY A 168 18.22 19.29 -25.67
N ILE A 169 17.45 19.06 -24.61
CA ILE A 169 17.96 19.05 -23.22
C ILE A 169 18.51 17.65 -22.89
N PRO A 170 19.78 17.51 -22.47
CA PRO A 170 20.33 16.22 -22.07
C PRO A 170 19.65 15.70 -20.80
N THR A 171 19.06 14.50 -20.89
CA THR A 171 18.23 13.90 -19.82
C THR A 171 18.98 12.87 -18.96
N LYS A 172 20.12 12.39 -19.44
CA LYS A 172 21.03 11.48 -18.73
C LYS A 172 22.49 11.83 -19.02
N MET A 173 23.36 11.52 -18.07
CA MET A 173 24.81 11.50 -18.24
C MET A 173 25.28 10.05 -18.13
N CYS A 174 26.31 9.65 -18.86
CA CYS A 174 26.83 8.28 -18.80
C CYS A 174 28.34 8.29 -18.59
N TRP A 175 28.83 7.36 -17.77
CA TRP A 175 30.22 7.22 -17.36
C TRP A 175 30.65 5.76 -17.57
N SER A 176 31.89 5.55 -18.00
CA SER A 176 32.48 4.20 -18.05
C SER A 176 33.20 3.92 -16.73
N ILE A 177 32.88 2.80 -16.10
CA ILE A 177 33.24 2.48 -14.71
C ILE A 177 34.03 1.18 -14.66
N ASN A 178 35.24 1.23 -14.11
CA ASN A 178 36.07 0.05 -13.88
C ASN A 178 35.55 -0.72 -12.66
N ARG A 179 35.19 -2.00 -12.84
CA ARG A 179 34.58 -2.85 -11.78
C ARG A 179 35.58 -3.54 -10.85
N GLY A 180 36.88 -3.30 -11.05
CA GLY A 180 37.98 -3.95 -10.32
C GLY A 180 38.96 -4.67 -11.24
N GLU A 181 39.90 -5.43 -10.66
CA GLU A 181 40.83 -6.24 -11.44
C GLU A 181 40.11 -7.46 -12.06
N GLY A 182 40.40 -7.75 -13.34
CA GLY A 182 39.88 -8.93 -14.05
C GLY A 182 38.48 -8.78 -14.66
N LEU A 183 37.74 -7.70 -14.36
CA LEU A 183 36.43 -7.41 -14.96
C LEU A 183 36.53 -6.33 -16.05
N SER A 184 35.68 -6.42 -17.06
CA SER A 184 35.56 -5.38 -18.08
C SER A 184 34.96 -4.08 -17.50
N PRO A 185 35.35 -2.90 -18.01
CA PRO A 185 34.65 -1.65 -17.69
C PRO A 185 33.23 -1.71 -18.24
N VAL A 186 32.29 -1.06 -17.53
CA VAL A 186 30.88 -0.99 -17.95
C VAL A 186 30.39 0.45 -17.99
N ASP A 187 29.52 0.74 -18.95
CA ASP A 187 28.88 2.05 -19.06
C ASP A 187 27.64 2.10 -18.17
N SER A 188 27.67 2.99 -17.17
CA SER A 188 26.51 3.35 -16.34
C SER A 188 25.95 4.70 -16.77
N CYS A 189 24.64 4.77 -17.00
CA CYS A 189 23.93 6.03 -17.15
C CYS A 189 23.16 6.42 -15.89
N GLU A 190 23.19 7.71 -15.55
CA GLU A 190 22.43 8.36 -14.49
C GLU A 190 21.48 9.43 -15.05
N GLY A 191 20.31 9.60 -14.42
CA GLY A 191 19.37 10.70 -14.69
C GLY A 191 17.99 10.24 -15.13
N LEU A 192 17.06 11.17 -15.30
CA LEU A 192 15.66 10.87 -15.66
C LEU A 192 15.48 10.38 -17.11
N GLY A 193 16.52 10.50 -17.94
CA GLY A 193 16.60 9.88 -19.26
C GLY A 193 17.03 8.41 -19.24
N ASP A 194 17.42 7.87 -18.08
CA ASP A 194 17.58 6.44 -17.89
C ASP A 194 16.24 5.81 -17.43
N PRO A 195 15.77 4.71 -18.06
CA PRO A 195 14.50 4.08 -17.69
C PRO A 195 14.40 3.60 -16.24
N ALA A 196 15.47 3.04 -15.68
CA ALA A 196 15.43 2.47 -14.33
C ALA A 196 15.44 3.59 -13.27
N TYR A 197 16.27 4.61 -13.47
CA TYR A 197 16.28 5.82 -12.65
C TYR A 197 14.95 6.58 -12.69
N PHE A 198 14.32 6.72 -13.86
CA PHE A 198 12.99 7.35 -13.97
C PHE A 198 11.95 6.58 -13.15
N TYR A 199 11.90 5.25 -13.33
CA TYR A 199 10.96 4.37 -12.64
C TYR A 199 11.05 4.49 -11.11
N VAL A 200 12.26 4.30 -10.58
CA VAL A 200 12.52 4.34 -9.13
C VAL A 200 12.31 5.75 -8.58
N THR A 201 12.69 6.80 -9.31
CA THR A 201 12.46 8.19 -8.89
C THR A 201 10.99 8.53 -8.77
N CYS A 202 10.13 8.03 -9.66
CA CYS A 202 8.67 8.21 -9.55
C CYS A 202 8.09 7.55 -8.29
N VAL A 203 8.57 6.35 -7.90
CA VAL A 203 8.18 5.71 -6.62
C VAL A 203 8.62 6.56 -5.42
N PHE A 204 9.85 7.06 -5.41
CA PHE A 204 10.36 7.89 -4.31
C PHE A 204 9.66 9.25 -4.22
N LEU A 205 9.27 9.87 -5.34
CA LEU A 205 8.43 11.07 -5.35
C LEU A 205 7.05 10.81 -4.75
N LEU A 206 6.40 9.70 -5.11
CA LEU A 206 5.08 9.33 -4.59
C LEU A 206 5.14 9.03 -3.07
N ASN A 207 6.24 8.46 -2.59
CA ASN A 207 6.47 8.25 -1.15
C ASN A 207 6.92 9.55 -0.43
N GLY A 208 7.49 10.52 -1.13
CA GLY A 208 7.62 11.91 -0.64
C GLY A 208 6.26 12.60 -0.45
N VAL A 209 5.29 12.37 -1.35
CA VAL A 209 3.90 12.83 -1.17
C VAL A 209 3.28 12.20 0.08
N MET A 210 3.54 10.91 0.34
CA MET A 210 3.12 10.24 1.57
C MET A 210 3.66 10.92 2.85
N MET A 211 4.93 11.37 2.87
CA MET A 211 5.47 12.13 4.02
C MET A 211 4.70 13.43 4.28
N SER A 212 4.31 14.11 3.19
CA SER A 212 3.48 15.32 3.27
C SER A 212 2.06 15.02 3.78
N LEU A 213 1.47 13.89 3.36
CA LEU A 213 0.17 13.44 3.84
C LEU A 213 0.21 13.07 5.33
N PHE A 214 1.24 12.37 5.81
CA PHE A 214 1.43 12.06 7.23
C PHE A 214 1.48 13.34 8.09
N PHE A 215 2.20 14.37 7.65
CA PHE A 215 2.25 15.66 8.35
C PHE A 215 0.86 16.32 8.43
N ILE A 216 0.10 16.36 7.32
CA ILE A 216 -1.27 16.89 7.30
C ILE A 216 -2.17 16.09 8.23
N TYR A 217 -2.04 14.76 8.25
CA TYR A 217 -2.86 13.86 9.05
C TYR A 217 -2.60 14.07 10.55
N GLY A 218 -1.35 14.01 10.99
CA GLY A 218 -0.97 14.26 12.38
C GLY A 218 -1.38 15.66 12.85
N ALA A 219 -1.29 16.68 11.98
CA ALA A 219 -1.76 18.03 12.29
C ALA A 219 -3.29 18.13 12.40
N TYR A 220 -4.04 17.42 11.55
CA TYR A 220 -5.50 17.44 11.53
C TYR A 220 -6.14 16.63 12.68
N LEU A 221 -5.53 15.50 13.04
CA LEU A 221 -5.98 14.62 14.12
C LEU A 221 -5.71 15.23 15.50
N SER A 222 -4.51 15.78 15.71
CA SER A 222 -4.15 16.47 16.97
C SER A 222 -4.73 17.88 17.11
N GLY A 223 -5.15 18.51 16.00
CA GLY A 223 -5.52 19.93 15.95
C GLY A 223 -4.33 20.89 16.13
N SER A 224 -3.08 20.41 16.01
CA SER A 224 -1.86 21.18 16.28
C SER A 224 -0.79 20.92 15.23
N ARG A 225 -0.12 21.97 14.74
CA ARG A 225 1.04 21.84 13.86
C ARG A 225 2.17 20.99 14.47
N LEU A 226 2.26 20.92 15.79
CA LEU A 226 3.22 20.08 16.51
C LEU A 226 2.95 18.59 16.27
N GLY A 227 1.69 18.15 16.22
CA GLY A 227 1.33 16.75 16.00
C GLY A 227 1.69 16.25 14.60
N GLY A 228 1.70 17.13 13.60
CA GLY A 228 2.23 16.83 12.27
C GLY A 228 3.74 16.56 12.30
N ILE A 229 4.51 17.41 13.01
CA ILE A 229 5.96 17.20 13.20
C ILE A 229 6.21 15.88 13.94
N VAL A 230 5.46 15.59 15.01
CA VAL A 230 5.58 14.34 15.78
C VAL A 230 5.34 13.12 14.89
N THR A 231 4.25 13.05 14.13
CA THR A 231 4.00 11.91 13.23
C THR A 231 5.12 11.72 12.20
N THR A 232 5.64 12.81 11.62
CA THR A 232 6.75 12.72 10.66
C THR A 232 8.06 12.24 11.31
N LEU A 233 8.41 12.74 12.51
CA LEU A 233 9.60 12.27 13.25
C LEU A 233 9.48 10.80 13.67
N LEU A 234 8.31 10.40 14.19
CA LEU A 234 8.04 9.00 14.56
C LEU A 234 8.15 8.05 13.36
N PHE A 235 7.71 8.48 12.17
CA PHE A 235 7.87 7.70 10.94
C PHE A 235 9.35 7.52 10.57
N PHE A 236 10.15 8.60 10.57
CA PHE A 236 11.60 8.50 10.27
C PHE A 236 12.36 7.65 11.30
N PHE A 237 12.09 7.81 12.60
CA PHE A 237 12.73 7.00 13.66
C PHE A 237 12.42 5.49 13.56
N ASN A 238 11.35 5.13 12.87
CA ASN A 238 10.89 3.75 12.66
C ASN A 238 10.83 3.40 11.16
N HIS A 239 11.65 4.03 10.31
CA HIS A 239 11.49 3.98 8.86
C HIS A 239 11.48 2.54 8.30
N GLY A 240 12.45 1.70 8.69
CA GLY A 240 12.52 0.29 8.22
C GLY A 240 11.38 -0.61 8.70
N GLU A 241 10.74 -0.25 9.82
CA GLU A 241 9.53 -0.93 10.35
C GLU A 241 8.23 -0.37 9.75
N SER A 242 8.32 0.79 9.10
CA SER A 242 7.20 1.56 8.55
C SER A 242 7.08 1.43 7.03
N THR A 243 8.20 1.17 6.33
CA THR A 243 8.25 0.96 4.88
C THR A 243 9.50 0.18 4.47
N ARG A 244 9.40 -0.52 3.33
CA ARG A 244 10.51 -1.22 2.67
C ARG A 244 10.83 -0.70 1.27
N VAL A 245 10.25 0.46 0.91
CA VAL A 245 10.38 1.10 -0.41
C VAL A 245 11.83 1.35 -0.82
N MET A 246 12.74 1.57 0.14
CA MET A 246 14.17 1.75 -0.14
C MET A 246 14.87 0.49 -0.69
N TRP A 247 14.47 -0.71 -0.26
CA TRP A 247 15.05 -1.99 -0.73
C TRP A 247 14.31 -2.56 -1.94
N THR A 248 13.00 -2.32 -1.99
CA THR A 248 12.09 -2.89 -2.97
C THR A 248 11.15 -1.79 -3.55
N PRO A 249 11.66 -0.85 -4.37
CA PRO A 249 10.84 0.27 -4.84
C PRO A 249 9.61 -0.15 -5.67
N PRO A 250 9.71 -0.97 -6.74
CA PRO A 250 8.65 -1.11 -7.74
C PRO A 250 7.52 -2.09 -7.35
N LEU A 251 7.35 -2.40 -6.06
CA LEU A 251 6.29 -3.27 -5.58
C LEU A 251 4.91 -2.59 -5.56
N ARG A 252 3.86 -3.40 -5.57
CA ARG A 252 2.46 -2.93 -5.63
C ARG A 252 2.05 -2.08 -4.44
N GLU A 253 2.44 -2.48 -3.22
CA GLU A 253 2.18 -1.68 -2.02
C GLU A 253 2.87 -0.31 -2.07
N SER A 254 4.04 -0.19 -2.69
CA SER A 254 4.80 1.07 -2.81
C SER A 254 4.05 2.15 -3.61
N PHE A 255 3.22 1.73 -4.56
CA PHE A 255 2.33 2.60 -5.33
C PHE A 255 0.99 2.86 -4.62
N ALA A 256 0.41 1.84 -3.99
CA ALA A 256 -0.91 1.92 -3.38
C ALA A 256 -0.93 2.65 -2.03
N TYR A 257 0.08 2.45 -1.18
CA TYR A 257 0.08 2.91 0.22
C TYR A 257 -0.10 4.44 0.38
N PRO A 258 0.52 5.31 -0.45
CA PRO A 258 0.28 6.76 -0.38
C PRO A 258 -1.21 7.13 -0.57
N PHE A 259 -1.94 6.38 -1.40
CA PHE A 259 -3.39 6.55 -1.57
C PHE A 259 -4.20 6.01 -0.39
N LEU A 260 -3.73 4.99 0.34
CA LEU A 260 -4.33 4.56 1.61
C LEU A 260 -4.26 5.66 2.68
N VAL A 261 -3.11 6.32 2.84
CA VAL A 261 -2.94 7.41 3.82
C VAL A 261 -3.86 8.59 3.47
N LEU A 262 -3.97 8.95 2.18
CA LEU A 262 -4.91 9.96 1.69
C LEU A 262 -6.37 9.53 1.95
N GLN A 263 -6.72 8.29 1.63
CA GLN A 263 -8.07 7.73 1.78
C GLN A 263 -8.52 7.76 3.24
N MET A 264 -7.65 7.33 4.17
CA MET A 264 -7.92 7.34 5.60
C MET A 264 -8.09 8.79 6.12
N LEU A 265 -7.25 9.73 5.68
CA LEU A 265 -7.38 11.15 6.02
C LEU A 265 -8.72 11.75 5.53
N LEU A 266 -9.12 11.45 4.29
CA LEU A 266 -10.39 11.88 3.71
C LEU A 266 -11.59 11.27 4.46
N LEU A 267 -11.51 10.01 4.88
CA LEU A 267 -12.53 9.38 5.73
C LEU A 267 -12.64 10.09 7.10
N THR A 268 -11.52 10.35 7.78
CA THR A 268 -11.50 11.10 9.05
C THR A 268 -12.02 12.53 8.89
N TYR A 269 -11.91 13.13 7.70
CA TYR A 269 -12.53 14.39 7.35
C TYR A 269 -14.05 14.28 7.15
N ILE A 270 -14.53 13.26 6.43
CA ILE A 270 -15.96 12.96 6.21
C ILE A 270 -16.69 12.65 7.53
N LEU A 271 -16.03 11.99 8.49
CA LEU A 271 -16.59 11.76 9.83
C LEU A 271 -16.90 13.09 10.55
N ARG A 272 -16.08 14.15 10.38
CA ARG A 272 -16.33 15.50 10.92
C ARG A 272 -17.31 16.34 10.07
N LEU A 273 -17.11 16.45 8.75
CA LEU A 273 -17.72 17.51 7.91
C LEU A 273 -18.78 17.01 6.89
N LYS A 274 -19.09 17.83 5.87
CA LYS A 274 -20.17 17.64 4.88
C LYS A 274 -19.75 16.81 3.65
N VAL A 275 -20.78 16.36 2.93
CA VAL A 275 -20.82 15.28 1.91
C VAL A 275 -19.86 15.42 0.72
N TYR A 276 -19.50 16.65 0.31
CA TYR A 276 -18.76 16.91 -0.95
C TYR A 276 -17.40 16.22 -1.10
N THR A 277 -16.83 15.69 -0.01
CA THR A 277 -15.54 14.98 -0.01
C THR A 277 -15.64 13.52 -0.51
N LEU A 278 -16.84 12.95 -0.66
CA LEU A 278 -17.03 11.55 -1.05
C LEU A 278 -16.48 11.21 -2.45
N VAL A 279 -16.51 12.14 -3.41
CA VAL A 279 -15.91 11.91 -4.74
C VAL A 279 -14.40 11.74 -4.63
N ALA A 280 -13.73 12.55 -3.79
CA ALA A 280 -12.31 12.39 -3.51
C ALA A 280 -12.00 11.07 -2.76
N LEU A 281 -12.88 10.63 -1.86
CA LEU A 281 -12.76 9.31 -1.22
C LEU A 281 -12.87 8.18 -2.25
N GLY A 282 -13.81 8.27 -3.20
CA GLY A 282 -13.96 7.30 -4.29
C GLY A 282 -12.73 7.25 -5.21
N ILE A 283 -12.18 8.39 -5.60
CA ILE A 283 -10.95 8.46 -6.40
C ILE A 283 -9.75 7.91 -5.60
N SER A 284 -9.63 8.22 -4.30
CA SER A 284 -8.54 7.67 -3.48
C SER A 284 -8.69 6.16 -3.24
N ASN A 285 -9.91 5.65 -3.09
CA ASN A 285 -10.21 4.22 -3.07
C ASN A 285 -9.81 3.54 -4.40
N LEU A 286 -10.07 4.20 -5.54
CA LEU A 286 -9.76 3.71 -6.89
C LEU A 286 -8.25 3.61 -7.10
N CYS A 287 -7.51 4.68 -6.81
CA CYS A 287 -6.04 4.70 -6.87
C CYS A 287 -5.37 3.78 -5.84
N PHE A 288 -6.06 3.38 -4.78
CA PHE A 288 -5.56 2.37 -3.83
C PHE A 288 -5.81 0.93 -4.32
N MET A 289 -6.97 0.65 -4.93
CA MET A 289 -7.31 -0.70 -5.42
C MET A 289 -6.66 -1.06 -6.76
N LEU A 290 -6.60 -0.15 -7.73
CA LEU A 290 -6.09 -0.46 -9.08
C LEU A 290 -4.62 -0.95 -9.12
N PRO A 291 -3.68 -0.47 -8.27
CA PRO A 291 -2.31 -1.01 -8.25
C PRO A 291 -2.14 -2.31 -7.45
N TRP A 292 -3.06 -2.61 -6.52
CA TRP A 292 -2.79 -3.60 -5.46
C TRP A 292 -4.02 -4.42 -5.08
N GLN A 293 -4.07 -5.65 -5.61
CA GLN A 293 -5.13 -6.64 -5.36
C GLN A 293 -5.49 -6.86 -3.88
N PHE A 294 -4.50 -6.78 -2.96
CA PHE A 294 -4.72 -7.02 -1.53
C PHE A 294 -5.35 -5.82 -0.80
N ALA A 295 -5.51 -4.66 -1.47
CA ALA A 295 -6.20 -3.49 -0.93
C ALA A 295 -7.61 -3.81 -0.39
N GLN A 296 -8.29 -4.79 -0.98
CA GLN A 296 -9.61 -5.26 -0.53
C GLN A 296 -9.62 -5.75 0.92
N PHE A 297 -8.54 -6.38 1.40
CA PHE A 297 -8.43 -6.83 2.80
C PHE A 297 -8.26 -5.65 3.76
N VAL A 298 -7.48 -4.63 3.38
CA VAL A 298 -7.35 -3.39 4.14
C VAL A 298 -8.69 -2.65 4.20
N LEU A 299 -9.38 -2.48 3.07
CA LEU A 299 -10.70 -1.84 3.02
C LEU A 299 -11.78 -2.62 3.78
N LEU A 300 -11.69 -3.95 3.86
CA LEU A 300 -12.56 -4.77 4.71
C LEU A 300 -12.38 -4.45 6.19
N THR A 301 -11.14 -4.31 6.71
CA THR A 301 -10.91 -3.92 8.11
C THR A 301 -11.48 -2.53 8.44
N GLN A 302 -11.46 -1.62 7.46
CA GLN A 302 -12.03 -0.28 7.58
C GLN A 302 -13.56 -0.28 7.57
N VAL A 303 -14.19 -1.02 6.66
CA VAL A 303 -15.64 -1.21 6.64
C VAL A 303 -16.13 -1.88 7.93
N ALA A 304 -15.38 -2.86 8.45
CA ALA A 304 -15.65 -3.48 9.74
C ALA A 304 -15.56 -2.47 10.91
N SER A 305 -14.52 -1.65 10.95
CA SER A 305 -14.32 -0.62 11.99
C SER A 305 -15.40 0.47 11.94
N LEU A 306 -15.85 0.87 10.75
CA LEU A 306 -16.98 1.78 10.55
C LEU A 306 -18.32 1.14 10.96
N PHE A 307 -18.54 -0.13 10.63
CA PHE A 307 -19.75 -0.86 10.98
C PHE A 307 -19.86 -1.14 12.49
N ALA A 308 -18.74 -1.45 13.16
CA ALA A 308 -18.66 -1.49 14.62
C ALA A 308 -18.96 -0.12 15.25
N SER A 309 -18.41 0.97 14.70
CA SER A 309 -18.71 2.35 15.12
C SER A 309 -20.20 2.74 14.93
N TYR A 310 -20.87 2.12 13.96
CA TYR A 310 -22.32 2.23 13.74
C TYR A 310 -23.13 1.42 14.76
N ILE A 311 -22.83 0.13 14.98
CA ILE A 311 -23.49 -0.73 15.99
C ILE A 311 -23.35 -0.15 17.41
N LEU A 312 -22.19 0.42 17.74
CA LEU A 312 -21.98 1.06 19.04
C LEU A 312 -22.86 2.30 19.24
N GLY A 313 -23.28 2.97 18.15
CA GLY A 313 -24.17 4.13 18.14
C GLY A 313 -23.48 5.48 17.94
N TYR A 314 -22.19 5.49 17.55
CA TYR A 314 -21.43 6.73 17.35
C TYR A 314 -21.53 7.28 15.92
N LEU A 315 -21.70 6.41 14.92
CA LEU A 315 -21.80 6.80 13.51
C LEU A 315 -23.27 6.92 13.06
N ALA A 316 -23.65 8.08 12.50
CA ALA A 316 -25.00 8.30 11.99
C ALA A 316 -25.32 7.45 10.74
N ALA A 317 -26.52 6.86 10.70
CA ALA A 317 -26.96 5.93 9.66
C ALA A 317 -26.88 6.50 8.22
N ALA A 318 -27.07 7.80 8.05
CA ALA A 318 -26.93 8.48 6.76
C ALA A 318 -25.46 8.58 6.30
N LYS A 319 -24.53 8.94 7.21
CA LYS A 319 -23.08 8.97 6.90
C LYS A 319 -22.57 7.58 6.52
N MET A 320 -22.94 6.55 7.29
CA MET A 320 -22.56 5.17 6.98
C MET A 320 -23.03 4.74 5.58
N GLN A 321 -24.28 5.07 5.21
CA GLN A 321 -24.84 4.75 3.89
C GLN A 321 -24.11 5.50 2.76
N SER A 322 -23.81 6.79 2.92
CA SER A 322 -23.09 7.55 1.89
C SER A 322 -21.66 7.03 1.67
N ILE A 323 -20.98 6.62 2.74
CA ILE A 323 -19.65 5.97 2.66
C ILE A 323 -19.80 4.60 1.98
N LEU A 324 -20.73 3.75 2.43
CA LEU A 324 -20.95 2.41 1.87
C LEU A 324 -21.26 2.44 0.36
N VAL A 325 -22.11 3.38 -0.08
CA VAL A 325 -22.41 3.59 -1.51
C VAL A 325 -21.17 4.05 -2.28
N THR A 326 -20.32 4.89 -1.69
CA THR A 326 -19.05 5.31 -2.31
C THR A 326 -18.09 4.12 -2.51
N HIS A 327 -17.98 3.23 -1.51
CA HIS A 327 -17.21 1.99 -1.63
C HIS A 327 -17.80 1.04 -2.69
N MET A 328 -19.12 0.87 -2.75
CA MET A 328 -19.80 0.06 -3.78
C MET A 328 -19.62 0.60 -5.20
N ILE A 329 -19.76 1.92 -5.40
CA ILE A 329 -19.51 2.56 -6.71
C ILE A 329 -18.05 2.37 -7.11
N THR A 330 -17.10 2.55 -6.17
CA THR A 330 -15.68 2.36 -6.49
C THR A 330 -15.38 0.91 -6.84
N LEU A 331 -15.95 -0.06 -6.13
CA LEU A 331 -15.82 -1.49 -6.42
C LEU A 331 -16.30 -1.81 -7.85
N GLY A 332 -17.45 -1.26 -8.27
CA GLY A 332 -17.96 -1.42 -9.63
C GLY A 332 -17.07 -0.80 -10.71
N VAL A 333 -16.52 0.39 -10.45
CA VAL A 333 -15.55 1.03 -11.37
C VAL A 333 -14.24 0.24 -11.46
N CYS A 334 -13.71 -0.26 -10.33
CA CYS A 334 -12.56 -1.16 -10.33
C CYS A 334 -12.84 -2.44 -11.14
N PHE A 335 -14.00 -3.06 -10.96
CA PHE A 335 -14.36 -4.30 -11.69
C PHE A 335 -14.40 -4.09 -13.22
N LEU A 336 -14.94 -2.95 -13.68
CA LEU A 336 -14.96 -2.59 -15.11
C LEU A 336 -13.53 -2.34 -15.65
N LEU A 337 -12.71 -1.57 -14.93
CA LEU A 337 -11.33 -1.28 -15.35
C LEU A 337 -10.42 -2.53 -15.28
N MET A 338 -10.60 -3.41 -14.30
CA MET A 338 -9.86 -4.68 -14.17
C MET A 338 -10.41 -5.77 -15.12
N PHE A 339 -11.05 -5.38 -16.23
CA PHE A 339 -11.56 -6.26 -17.29
C PHE A 339 -12.45 -7.40 -16.77
N GLY A 340 -13.30 -7.13 -15.77
CA GLY A 340 -14.14 -8.15 -15.14
C GLY A 340 -13.32 -9.19 -14.37
N ASN A 341 -12.48 -8.75 -13.43
CA ASN A 341 -11.74 -9.64 -12.54
C ASN A 341 -12.71 -10.25 -11.49
N SER A 342 -12.89 -11.57 -11.54
CA SER A 342 -13.79 -12.34 -10.68
C SER A 342 -13.43 -12.28 -9.20
N MET A 343 -12.13 -12.33 -8.87
CA MET A 343 -11.60 -12.32 -7.50
C MET A 343 -12.08 -11.11 -6.69
N LEU A 344 -12.22 -9.96 -7.35
CA LEU A 344 -12.68 -8.71 -6.72
C LEU A 344 -14.15 -8.82 -6.26
N LEU A 345 -15.00 -9.51 -7.04
CA LEU A 345 -16.43 -9.67 -6.77
C LEU A 345 -16.74 -10.82 -5.80
N THR A 346 -15.93 -11.89 -5.81
CA THR A 346 -16.01 -13.00 -4.85
C THR A 346 -15.29 -12.71 -3.53
N SER A 347 -14.73 -11.51 -3.37
CA SER A 347 -14.01 -11.08 -2.18
C SER A 347 -14.90 -10.96 -0.93
N PHE A 348 -14.32 -11.23 0.24
CA PHE A 348 -14.96 -10.93 1.53
C PHE A 348 -15.36 -9.44 1.67
N TYR A 349 -14.64 -8.54 0.99
CA TYR A 349 -14.95 -7.11 0.95
C TYR A 349 -16.26 -6.83 0.20
N ALA A 350 -16.43 -7.35 -1.01
CA ALA A 350 -17.67 -7.24 -1.77
C ALA A 350 -18.87 -7.85 -1.01
N SER A 351 -18.71 -9.07 -0.48
CA SER A 351 -19.76 -9.75 0.31
C SER A 351 -20.11 -9.00 1.61
N SER A 352 -19.14 -8.31 2.22
CA SER A 352 -19.36 -7.48 3.41
C SER A 352 -20.17 -6.21 3.09
N LEU A 353 -19.82 -5.51 2.01
CA LEU A 353 -20.54 -4.31 1.58
C LEU A 353 -22.01 -4.61 1.29
N ILE A 354 -22.27 -5.69 0.52
CA ILE A 354 -23.62 -6.16 0.20
C ILE A 354 -24.36 -6.58 1.48
N SER A 355 -23.72 -7.34 2.38
CA SER A 355 -24.30 -7.75 3.66
C SER A 355 -24.76 -6.57 4.52
N ILE A 356 -23.95 -5.50 4.62
CA ILE A 356 -24.31 -4.29 5.38
C ILE A 356 -25.47 -3.55 4.69
N TRP A 357 -25.45 -3.46 3.36
CA TRP A 357 -26.49 -2.78 2.58
C TRP A 357 -27.85 -3.49 2.71
N VAL A 358 -27.89 -4.81 2.46
CA VAL A 358 -29.11 -5.63 2.57
C VAL A 358 -29.69 -5.61 3.97
N LYS A 359 -28.86 -5.74 5.02
CA LYS A 359 -29.32 -5.61 6.41
C LYS A 359 -29.97 -4.26 6.70
N LYS A 360 -29.41 -3.17 6.17
CA LYS A 360 -29.96 -1.83 6.38
C LYS A 360 -31.25 -1.61 5.58
N ALA A 361 -31.39 -2.23 4.41
CA ALA A 361 -32.64 -2.26 3.65
C ALA A 361 -33.73 -3.05 4.39
N ALA A 362 -33.43 -4.25 4.91
CA ALA A 362 -34.37 -5.06 5.68
C ALA A 362 -34.86 -4.35 6.96
N ALA A 363 -33.99 -3.61 7.64
CA ALA A 363 -34.36 -2.76 8.78
C ALA A 363 -35.29 -1.59 8.41
N LEU A 364 -35.29 -1.16 7.14
CA LEU A 364 -36.22 -0.16 6.60
C LEU A 364 -37.61 -0.74 6.30
N PHE A 365 -37.70 -2.05 6.05
CA PHE A 365 -38.96 -2.81 5.87
C PHE A 365 -39.58 -3.33 7.18
N GLY A 366 -39.12 -2.86 8.34
CA GLY A 366 -39.85 -3.01 9.62
C GLY A 366 -39.67 -4.32 10.39
N ILE A 367 -38.75 -5.21 10.00
CA ILE A 367 -38.49 -6.48 10.69
C ILE A 367 -37.73 -6.25 12.02
N ASN A 368 -38.43 -5.73 13.03
CA ASN A 368 -37.90 -5.40 14.35
C ASN A 368 -37.95 -6.60 15.31
N VAL A 369 -36.89 -7.42 15.32
CA VAL A 369 -36.70 -8.45 16.35
C VAL A 369 -36.35 -7.79 17.69
N LEU A 370 -37.14 -8.11 18.72
CA LEU A 370 -37.07 -7.55 20.08
C LEU A 370 -35.77 -7.97 20.83
N ILE A 371 -35.57 -7.47 22.07
CA ILE A 371 -34.46 -7.72 23.01
C ILE A 371 -33.22 -6.81 22.83
N ARG A 372 -33.06 -5.81 23.72
CA ARG A 372 -32.21 -4.62 23.50
C ARG A 372 -30.70 -4.71 23.82
N LEU A 373 -30.21 -5.74 24.53
CA LEU A 373 -28.77 -5.86 24.89
C LEU A 373 -27.96 -6.82 23.99
N PRO A 374 -28.33 -8.11 23.84
CA PRO A 374 -27.65 -9.01 22.88
C PRO A 374 -27.75 -8.54 21.42
N GLN A 375 -28.72 -7.68 21.08
CA GLN A 375 -28.92 -7.09 19.74
C GLN A 375 -27.62 -6.61 19.08
N LYS A 376 -26.72 -5.92 19.80
CA LYS A 376 -25.47 -5.39 19.21
C LYS A 376 -24.48 -6.49 18.81
N LEU A 377 -24.27 -7.48 19.67
CA LEU A 377 -23.38 -8.61 19.40
C LEU A 377 -23.95 -9.51 18.30
N MET A 378 -25.25 -9.79 18.36
CA MET A 378 -25.96 -10.58 17.36
C MET A 378 -25.96 -9.91 15.97
N GLN A 379 -26.08 -8.58 15.88
CA GLN A 379 -25.94 -7.85 14.60
C GLN A 379 -24.56 -8.04 13.95
N GLY A 380 -23.50 -8.02 14.76
CA GLY A 380 -22.12 -8.26 14.35
C GLY A 380 -21.89 -9.71 13.92
N LEU A 381 -22.21 -10.69 14.77
CA LEU A 381 -22.09 -12.13 14.47
C LEU A 381 -22.87 -12.50 13.20
N ALA A 382 -24.11 -12.03 13.06
CA ALA A 382 -24.91 -12.28 11.87
C ALA A 382 -24.42 -11.50 10.63
N TRP A 383 -23.51 -10.51 10.75
CA TRP A 383 -22.88 -9.84 9.60
C TRP A 383 -21.65 -10.62 9.15
N VAL A 384 -20.85 -11.15 10.08
CA VAL A 384 -19.79 -12.11 9.76
C VAL A 384 -20.41 -13.34 9.08
N GLY A 385 -21.46 -13.92 9.65
CA GLY A 385 -22.20 -15.05 9.08
C GLY A 385 -22.75 -14.78 7.68
N SER A 386 -23.42 -13.64 7.46
CA SER A 386 -23.94 -13.29 6.13
C SER A 386 -22.83 -13.01 5.11
N THR A 387 -21.71 -12.42 5.54
CA THR A 387 -20.54 -12.15 4.69
C THR A 387 -19.87 -13.44 4.24
N VAL A 388 -19.68 -14.40 5.15
CA VAL A 388 -19.09 -15.71 4.86
C VAL A 388 -20.02 -16.53 3.95
N LEU A 389 -21.31 -16.60 4.27
CA LEU A 389 -22.30 -17.30 3.43
C LEU A 389 -22.37 -16.70 2.01
N LEU A 390 -22.48 -15.37 1.90
CA LEU A 390 -22.55 -14.69 0.61
C LEU A 390 -21.26 -14.87 -0.20
N LYS A 391 -20.08 -14.90 0.44
CA LYS A 391 -18.84 -15.27 -0.26
C LYS A 391 -18.94 -16.68 -0.85
N PHE A 392 -19.29 -17.69 -0.06
CA PHE A 392 -19.36 -19.07 -0.57
C PHE A 392 -20.38 -19.22 -1.71
N VAL A 393 -21.52 -18.52 -1.64
CA VAL A 393 -22.51 -18.48 -2.72
C VAL A 393 -21.92 -17.81 -3.98
N LEU A 394 -21.29 -16.64 -3.86
CA LEU A 394 -20.69 -15.94 -5.01
C LEU A 394 -19.51 -16.71 -5.63
N SER A 395 -18.63 -17.31 -4.82
CA SER A 395 -17.51 -18.13 -5.28
C SER A 395 -18.00 -19.36 -6.06
N THR A 396 -19.05 -20.03 -5.58
CA THR A 396 -19.66 -21.18 -6.28
C THR A 396 -20.33 -20.76 -7.60
N ILE A 397 -21.07 -19.65 -7.62
CA ILE A 397 -21.75 -19.15 -8.83
C ILE A 397 -20.75 -18.69 -9.90
N LEU A 398 -19.62 -18.08 -9.50
CA LEU A 398 -18.61 -17.52 -10.40
C LEU A 398 -17.41 -18.46 -10.64
N GLY A 399 -17.43 -19.68 -10.11
CA GLY A 399 -16.38 -20.70 -10.29
C GLY A 399 -15.00 -20.34 -9.75
N ALA A 400 -14.88 -19.31 -8.90
CA ALA A 400 -13.59 -18.73 -8.51
C ALA A 400 -12.97 -19.47 -7.30
N SER A 401 -11.83 -20.12 -7.52
CA SER A 401 -11.08 -20.90 -6.52
C SER A 401 -9.78 -20.23 -6.04
N ASP A 402 -9.40 -19.08 -6.59
CA ASP A 402 -8.09 -18.44 -6.39
C ASP A 402 -7.74 -18.19 -4.91
N ASP A 403 -8.74 -17.71 -4.16
CA ASP A 403 -8.69 -17.41 -2.72
C ASP A 403 -8.44 -18.65 -1.82
N ALA A 404 -8.50 -19.88 -2.37
CA ALA A 404 -8.30 -21.11 -1.60
C ALA A 404 -6.91 -21.23 -0.97
N HIS A 405 -5.88 -20.64 -1.60
CA HIS A 405 -4.55 -20.60 -0.98
C HIS A 405 -4.52 -19.73 0.28
N ILE A 406 -5.27 -18.62 0.33
CA ILE A 406 -5.32 -17.74 1.50
C ILE A 406 -6.03 -18.45 2.68
N SER A 407 -7.07 -19.24 2.41
CA SER A 407 -7.69 -20.06 3.46
C SER A 407 -6.82 -21.24 3.89
N GLY A 408 -6.04 -21.85 2.99
CA GLY A 408 -5.00 -22.82 3.32
C GLY A 408 -3.93 -22.25 4.26
N LEU A 409 -3.40 -21.08 3.94
CA LEU A 409 -2.42 -20.36 4.77
C LEU A 409 -2.96 -20.08 6.17
N ILE A 410 -4.16 -19.48 6.29
CA ILE A 410 -4.78 -19.22 7.60
C ILE A 410 -5.05 -20.54 8.35
N LYS A 411 -5.49 -21.60 7.66
CA LYS A 411 -5.74 -22.91 8.27
C LYS A 411 -4.45 -23.52 8.84
N SER A 412 -3.31 -23.42 8.15
CA SER A 412 -2.01 -23.90 8.65
C SER A 412 -1.48 -23.12 9.87
N LYS A 413 -1.87 -21.84 10.02
CA LYS A 413 -1.48 -21.01 11.16
C LYS A 413 -2.22 -21.36 12.45
N PHE A 414 -3.38 -22.02 12.35
CA PHE A 414 -4.23 -22.38 13.49
C PHE A 414 -4.47 -23.88 13.66
N THR A 415 -4.00 -24.72 12.73
CA THR A 415 -4.17 -26.19 12.75
C THR A 415 -2.93 -26.88 12.18
N SER A 416 -2.80 -28.19 12.38
CA SER A 416 -1.71 -29.01 11.83
C SER A 416 -1.74 -29.22 10.30
N TYR A 417 -2.58 -28.49 9.57
CA TYR A 417 -2.71 -28.61 8.11
C TYR A 417 -1.45 -28.13 7.38
N LYS A 418 -0.95 -28.96 6.47
CA LYS A 418 0.20 -28.69 5.59
C LYS A 418 -0.08 -29.22 4.18
N ASP A 419 0.33 -28.46 3.18
CA ASP A 419 0.44 -28.84 1.77
C ASP A 419 1.66 -28.12 1.16
N PHE A 420 2.09 -28.51 -0.04
CA PHE A 420 3.24 -27.90 -0.72
C PHE A 420 3.12 -26.38 -0.84
N HIS A 421 1.93 -25.90 -1.23
CA HIS A 421 1.70 -24.48 -1.47
C HIS A 421 1.83 -23.68 -0.18
N THR A 422 1.16 -24.09 0.90
CA THR A 422 1.20 -23.36 2.17
C THR A 422 2.56 -23.44 2.85
N MET A 423 3.26 -24.59 2.78
CA MET A 423 4.61 -24.75 3.33
C MET A 423 5.62 -23.81 2.67
N MET A 424 5.47 -23.52 1.37
CA MET A 424 6.29 -22.52 0.66
C MET A 424 6.20 -21.11 1.28
N TYR A 425 5.08 -20.79 1.95
CA TYR A 425 4.90 -19.53 2.68
C TYR A 425 5.25 -19.63 4.17
N THR A 426 4.86 -20.71 4.87
CA THR A 426 5.12 -20.83 6.32
C THR A 426 6.57 -21.16 6.69
N CYS A 427 7.37 -21.62 5.72
CA CYS A 427 8.83 -21.76 5.86
C CYS A 427 9.62 -20.46 5.60
N ALA A 428 8.94 -19.36 5.21
CA ALA A 428 9.52 -18.04 4.97
C ALA A 428 9.24 -17.10 6.16
N ALA A 429 10.28 -16.41 6.64
CA ALA A 429 10.23 -15.62 7.87
C ALA A 429 9.27 -14.41 7.81
N GLU A 430 8.99 -13.92 6.60
CA GLU A 430 8.06 -12.82 6.31
C GLU A 430 6.61 -13.14 6.71
N PHE A 431 6.29 -14.43 6.94
CA PHE A 431 4.98 -14.92 7.33
C PHE A 431 4.91 -15.40 8.78
N ASP A 432 5.94 -15.21 9.60
CA ASP A 432 5.91 -15.58 11.02
C ASP A 432 4.96 -14.70 11.87
N PHE A 433 4.83 -15.05 13.15
CA PHE A 433 4.10 -14.26 14.14
C PHE A 433 4.99 -13.15 14.73
N ILE A 434 4.41 -11.99 15.06
CA ILE A 434 5.12 -10.87 15.70
C ILE A 434 5.45 -11.18 17.18
N GLU A 435 6.68 -10.84 17.58
CA GLU A 435 7.14 -10.83 18.96
C GLU A 435 6.32 -9.83 19.81
N LEU A 436 5.80 -10.30 20.94
CA LEU A 436 4.63 -9.68 21.58
C LEU A 436 4.89 -8.34 22.29
N GLU A 437 6.16 -7.96 22.49
CA GLU A 437 6.56 -6.92 23.45
C GLU A 437 6.02 -5.52 23.08
N VAL A 438 5.98 -5.19 21.78
CA VAL A 438 5.50 -3.90 21.27
C VAL A 438 3.99 -3.69 21.53
N MET A 439 3.22 -4.78 21.65
CA MET A 439 1.76 -4.73 21.72
C MET A 439 1.22 -4.25 23.07
N LEU A 440 1.89 -4.61 24.17
CA LEU A 440 1.39 -4.38 25.54
C LEU A 440 1.23 -2.89 25.89
N VAL A 441 2.18 -2.05 25.47
CA VAL A 441 2.19 -0.60 25.72
C VAL A 441 1.00 0.11 25.04
N LEU A 442 0.54 -0.43 23.90
CA LEU A 442 -0.58 0.12 23.13
C LEU A 442 -1.92 -0.20 23.78
N PHE A 443 -2.13 -1.46 24.17
CA PHE A 443 -3.36 -1.90 24.84
C PHE A 443 -3.61 -1.15 26.16
N TYR A 444 -2.56 -0.90 26.95
CA TYR A 444 -2.65 -0.14 28.19
C TYR A 444 -3.22 1.28 27.98
N ASN A 445 -2.66 2.02 27.01
CA ASN A 445 -3.14 3.37 26.68
C ASN A 445 -4.53 3.36 26.02
N GLN A 446 -4.83 2.35 25.20
CA GLN A 446 -6.11 2.16 24.54
C GLN A 446 -7.26 1.94 25.54
N ILE A 447 -7.06 1.10 26.56
CA ILE A 447 -8.05 0.87 27.63
C ILE A 447 -8.31 2.16 28.40
N ARG A 448 -7.25 2.89 28.78
CA ARG A 448 -7.34 4.15 29.54
C ARG A 448 -8.15 5.21 28.80
N ALA A 449 -7.98 5.34 27.48
CA ALA A 449 -8.73 6.28 26.65
C ALA A 449 -10.23 5.96 26.56
N GLN A 450 -10.62 4.69 26.49
CA GLN A 450 -12.03 4.28 26.46
C GLN A 450 -12.73 4.55 27.81
N ILE A 451 -12.05 4.25 28.93
CA ILE A 451 -12.59 4.50 30.28
C ILE A 451 -12.84 6.00 30.49
N ILE A 452 -11.88 6.86 30.16
CA ILE A 452 -12.02 8.32 30.31
C ILE A 452 -13.15 8.86 29.41
N GLY A 453 -13.23 8.40 28.15
CA GLY A 453 -14.24 8.85 27.19
C GLY A 453 -15.69 8.55 27.60
N CYS A 454 -15.92 7.50 28.40
CA CYS A 454 -17.25 7.13 28.88
C CYS A 454 -17.83 8.11 29.93
N SER A 455 -17.02 9.02 30.47
CA SER A 455 -17.39 9.92 31.59
C SER A 455 -17.88 11.32 31.17
N GLN A 456 -17.88 11.67 29.88
CA GLN A 456 -17.98 13.05 29.42
C GLN A 456 -19.31 13.41 28.71
N PRO A 457 -19.83 14.65 28.86
CA PRO A 457 -21.14 15.04 28.36
C PRO A 457 -21.24 15.18 26.82
N PHE A 458 -22.48 15.20 26.33
CA PHE A 458 -22.90 14.97 24.94
C PHE A 458 -22.20 15.76 23.82
N ASN A 459 -21.53 16.89 24.09
CA ASN A 459 -20.94 17.77 23.08
C ASN A 459 -19.62 17.26 22.47
N VAL A 460 -18.99 16.22 23.03
CA VAL A 460 -17.66 15.73 22.60
C VAL A 460 -17.76 14.67 21.46
N LYS A 461 -18.97 14.21 21.11
CA LYS A 461 -19.23 13.03 20.27
C LYS A 461 -18.46 12.95 18.95
N THR A 462 -18.26 14.06 18.23
CA THR A 462 -17.60 14.05 16.91
C THR A 462 -16.09 13.76 16.99
N LEU A 463 -15.42 14.17 18.07
CA LEU A 463 -14.03 13.79 18.32
C LEU A 463 -13.95 12.32 18.77
N PHE A 464 -14.86 11.92 19.66
CA PHE A 464 -14.90 10.55 20.18
C PHE A 464 -15.12 9.51 19.08
N LEU A 465 -15.98 9.77 18.09
CA LEU A 465 -16.16 8.93 16.90
C LEU A 465 -14.86 8.72 16.11
N GLN A 466 -14.03 9.75 15.96
CA GLN A 466 -12.74 9.62 15.25
C GLN A 466 -11.76 8.77 16.04
N LEU A 467 -11.69 8.96 17.36
CA LEU A 467 -10.85 8.16 18.25
C LEU A 467 -11.28 6.69 18.25
N VAL A 468 -12.57 6.40 18.41
CA VAL A 468 -13.13 5.04 18.36
C VAL A 468 -12.85 4.38 17.00
N TYR A 469 -13.06 5.07 15.88
CA TYR A 469 -12.73 4.53 14.56
C TYR A 469 -11.24 4.18 14.44
N HIS A 470 -10.34 5.09 14.81
CA HIS A 470 -8.89 4.85 14.69
C HIS A 470 -8.36 3.80 15.67
N SER A 471 -8.95 3.67 16.86
CA SER A 471 -8.71 2.58 17.81
C SER A 471 -9.12 1.22 17.24
N LEU A 472 -10.32 1.12 16.65
CA LEU A 472 -10.80 -0.13 16.03
C LEU A 472 -9.94 -0.50 14.82
N GLN A 473 -9.57 0.48 14.00
CA GLN A 473 -8.65 0.28 12.87
C GLN A 473 -7.25 -0.18 13.33
N LEU A 474 -6.73 0.41 14.41
CA LEU A 474 -5.45 0.03 14.99
C LEU A 474 -5.49 -1.40 15.53
N LEU A 475 -6.56 -1.78 16.23
CA LEU A 475 -6.76 -3.17 16.69
C LEU A 475 -6.84 -4.15 15.51
N ALA A 476 -7.54 -3.80 14.43
CA ALA A 476 -7.63 -4.64 13.24
C ALA A 476 -6.27 -4.81 12.54
N PHE A 477 -5.47 -3.74 12.40
CA PHE A 477 -4.10 -3.82 11.88
C PHE A 477 -3.15 -4.57 12.82
N ALA A 478 -3.33 -4.44 14.14
CA ALA A 478 -2.51 -5.15 15.13
C ALA A 478 -2.77 -6.67 15.09
N LEU A 479 -4.04 -7.08 15.03
CA LEU A 479 -4.42 -8.48 14.81
C LEU A 479 -3.86 -9.01 13.48
N LEU A 480 -3.99 -8.23 12.40
CA LEU A 480 -3.50 -8.63 11.08
C LEU A 480 -1.96 -8.77 11.03
N ALA A 481 -1.23 -7.89 11.71
CA ALA A 481 0.23 -7.93 11.81
C ALA A 481 0.73 -9.08 12.70
N VAL A 482 0.01 -9.43 13.78
CA VAL A 482 0.32 -10.63 14.59
C VAL A 482 0.25 -11.91 13.75
N LEU A 483 -0.66 -12.01 12.79
CA LEU A 483 -0.79 -13.20 11.93
C LEU A 483 0.33 -13.34 10.88
N ILE A 484 0.90 -12.21 10.43
CA ILE A 484 1.88 -12.13 9.33
C ILE A 484 2.83 -10.93 9.57
N MET A 485 4.10 -11.20 9.91
CA MET A 485 5.16 -10.18 10.09
C MET A 485 5.12 -9.04 9.06
N ARG A 486 5.05 -9.40 7.76
CA ARG A 486 5.08 -8.46 6.62
C ARG A 486 3.94 -7.41 6.64
N LEU A 487 2.87 -7.63 7.41
CA LEU A 487 1.74 -6.69 7.52
C LEU A 487 1.90 -5.64 8.63
N LYS A 488 3.02 -5.64 9.37
CA LYS A 488 3.43 -4.53 10.26
C LYS A 488 3.50 -3.16 9.56
N LEU A 489 3.69 -3.18 8.23
CA LEU A 489 3.56 -2.04 7.30
C LEU A 489 2.28 -1.19 7.52
N PHE A 490 1.18 -1.79 7.96
CA PHE A 490 -0.07 -1.06 8.25
C PHE A 490 -0.19 -0.65 9.72
N LEU A 491 0.44 -1.39 10.62
CA LEU A 491 0.45 -1.10 12.05
C LEU A 491 1.36 0.11 12.37
N THR A 492 2.65 0.05 12.04
CA THR A 492 3.67 1.03 12.46
C THR A 492 3.33 2.47 12.04
N PRO A 493 2.94 2.76 10.79
CA PRO A 493 2.65 4.14 10.40
C PRO A 493 1.30 4.65 10.93
N HIS A 494 0.33 3.76 11.18
CA HIS A 494 -0.91 4.13 11.87
C HIS A 494 -0.66 4.41 13.36
N MET A 495 0.28 3.71 14.01
CA MET A 495 0.80 4.11 15.33
C MET A 495 1.45 5.50 15.28
N CYS A 496 2.24 5.81 14.25
CA CYS A 496 2.86 7.14 14.08
C CYS A 496 1.81 8.25 13.91
N ILE A 497 0.70 8.00 13.20
CA ILE A 497 -0.45 8.91 13.12
C ILE A 497 -1.08 9.08 14.51
N MET A 498 -1.36 7.98 15.22
CA MET A 498 -1.95 8.02 16.57
C MET A 498 -1.04 8.72 17.59
N GLY A 499 0.28 8.66 17.44
CA GLY A 499 1.26 9.40 18.23
C GLY A 499 1.06 10.93 18.21
N SER A 500 0.48 11.48 17.14
CA SER A 500 0.10 12.91 17.11
C SER A 500 -0.88 13.31 18.21
N LEU A 501 -1.68 12.37 18.73
CA LEU A 501 -2.64 12.63 19.81
C LEU A 501 -1.97 13.07 21.11
N LEU A 502 -0.68 12.78 21.32
CA LEU A 502 0.12 13.35 22.42
C LEU A 502 0.14 14.90 22.38
N CYS A 503 -0.01 15.51 21.20
CA CYS A 503 -0.13 16.95 21.02
C CYS A 503 -1.58 17.48 21.14
N SER A 504 -2.57 16.61 21.37
CA SER A 504 -3.98 16.98 21.36
C SER A 504 -4.43 17.59 22.67
N ARG A 505 -4.72 18.89 22.64
CA ARG A 505 -5.29 19.61 23.79
C ARG A 505 -6.65 19.12 24.25
N GLN A 506 -7.40 18.48 23.36
CA GLN A 506 -8.74 17.98 23.66
C GLN A 506 -8.70 16.66 24.45
N LEU A 507 -7.54 16.00 24.51
CA LEU A 507 -7.31 14.79 25.34
C LEU A 507 -6.46 15.13 26.57
N PHE A 508 -5.37 15.87 26.40
CA PHE A 508 -4.38 16.16 27.44
C PHE A 508 -4.56 17.54 28.10
N GLY A 509 -5.80 18.04 28.15
CA GLY A 509 -6.13 19.34 28.74
C GLY A 509 -5.77 19.47 30.23
N TRP A 510 -5.73 18.36 30.99
CA TRP A 510 -5.41 18.38 32.42
C TRP A 510 -3.93 18.74 32.70
N ILE A 511 -3.03 18.58 31.73
CA ILE A 511 -1.58 18.86 31.87
C ILE A 511 -1.31 20.39 31.96
N GLY A 512 -2.37 21.21 31.82
CA GLY A 512 -2.36 22.61 32.20
C GLY A 512 -1.98 23.57 31.07
N GLU A 513 -1.16 24.56 31.40
CA GLU A 513 -0.88 25.71 30.54
C GLU A 513 -0.23 25.35 29.20
N ARG A 514 -0.30 26.31 28.25
CA ARG A 514 0.08 26.02 26.88
C ARG A 514 1.53 25.57 26.72
N LEU A 515 2.45 26.20 27.45
CA LEU A 515 3.87 25.91 27.40
C LEU A 515 4.19 24.57 28.10
N LYS A 516 3.64 24.32 29.29
CA LYS A 516 3.91 23.11 30.09
C LYS A 516 3.64 21.82 29.31
N HIS A 517 2.46 21.69 28.69
CA HIS A 517 2.14 20.54 27.84
C HIS A 517 3.04 20.44 26.59
N GLN A 518 3.46 21.55 25.99
CA GLN A 518 4.39 21.51 24.85
C GLN A 518 5.80 21.07 25.29
N SER A 519 6.25 21.46 26.48
CA SER A 519 7.52 20.99 27.07
C SER A 519 7.51 19.50 27.39
N VAL A 520 6.40 18.97 27.93
CA VAL A 520 6.22 17.52 28.16
C VAL A 520 6.30 16.75 26.84
N VAL A 521 5.61 17.21 25.79
CA VAL A 521 5.69 16.60 24.46
C VAL A 521 7.12 16.65 23.91
N LEU A 522 7.83 17.77 24.06
CA LEU A 522 9.21 17.91 23.60
C LEU A 522 10.17 16.96 24.35
N ALA A 523 9.99 16.77 25.66
CA ALA A 523 10.77 15.82 26.45
C ALA A 523 10.54 14.36 26.01
N VAL A 524 9.28 13.99 25.68
CA VAL A 524 8.98 12.67 25.11
C VAL A 524 9.66 12.48 23.75
N ILE A 525 9.60 13.48 22.86
CA ILE A 525 10.31 13.42 21.57
C ILE A 525 11.83 13.26 21.79
N ALA A 526 12.42 13.99 22.74
CA ALA A 526 13.85 13.92 23.03
C ALA A 526 14.29 12.53 23.52
N MET A 527 13.50 11.89 24.41
CA MET A 527 13.77 10.51 24.84
C MET A 527 13.66 9.51 23.67
N MET A 528 12.63 9.64 22.83
CA MET A 528 12.46 8.77 21.66
C MET A 528 13.53 9.00 20.59
N ALA A 529 14.07 10.21 20.48
CA ALA A 529 15.12 10.56 19.53
C ALA A 529 16.45 9.86 19.81
N VAL A 530 16.74 9.43 21.05
CA VAL A 530 17.97 8.68 21.36
C VAL A 530 18.04 7.38 20.54
N GLN A 531 17.01 6.53 20.63
CA GLN A 531 16.92 5.31 19.82
C GLN A 531 16.62 5.65 18.35
N GLY A 532 15.76 6.64 18.09
CA GLY A 532 15.36 7.01 16.73
C GLY A 532 16.50 7.53 15.84
N VAL A 533 17.46 8.26 16.42
CA VAL A 533 18.67 8.71 15.72
C VAL A 533 19.67 7.57 15.57
N ALA A 534 19.83 6.70 16.57
CA ALA A 534 20.67 5.50 16.44
C ALA A 534 20.18 4.58 15.31
N ASN A 535 18.87 4.36 15.20
CA ASN A 535 18.24 3.61 14.10
C ASN A 535 18.54 4.25 12.73
N LEU A 536 18.38 5.58 12.60
CA LEU A 536 18.65 6.31 11.36
C LEU A 536 20.14 6.30 10.99
N GLN A 537 21.03 6.45 11.96
CA GLN A 537 22.48 6.35 11.77
C GLN A 537 22.88 4.96 11.31
N ALA A 538 22.35 3.90 11.92
CA ALA A 538 22.58 2.52 11.46
C ALA A 538 22.11 2.31 10.02
N GLN A 539 20.94 2.86 9.63
CA GLN A 539 20.44 2.76 8.25
C GLN A 539 21.27 3.55 7.24
N TRP A 540 21.80 4.73 7.60
CA TRP A 540 22.71 5.51 6.74
C TRP A 540 24.16 4.99 6.74
N ALA A 541 24.55 4.18 7.72
CA ALA A 541 25.86 3.54 7.79
C ALA A 541 25.93 2.22 7.00
N ILE A 542 24.79 1.69 6.52
CA ILE A 542 24.79 0.66 5.48
C ILE A 542 25.42 1.29 4.23
N ILE A 543 26.50 0.67 3.77
CA ILE A 543 27.14 0.91 2.47
C ILE A 543 27.27 -0.48 1.84
N GLY A 544 26.57 -0.70 0.74
CA GLY A 544 26.50 -1.96 0.03
C GLY A 544 26.56 -1.76 -1.48
N GLU A 545 27.26 -2.66 -2.15
CA GLU A 545 27.39 -2.70 -3.60
C GLU A 545 26.63 -3.93 -4.12
N PHE A 546 25.83 -3.76 -5.16
CA PHE A 546 25.16 -4.89 -5.79
C PHE A 546 26.10 -5.58 -6.77
N SER A 547 26.45 -6.84 -6.50
CA SER A 547 27.14 -7.72 -7.43
C SER A 547 26.46 -9.10 -7.47
N ASN A 548 26.40 -9.70 -8.66
CA ASN A 548 25.95 -11.07 -8.87
C ASN A 548 26.52 -11.68 -10.16
N LEU A 549 27.85 -11.70 -10.31
CA LEU A 549 28.55 -12.20 -11.51
C LEU A 549 28.01 -13.55 -12.03
N PRO A 550 27.71 -14.58 -11.19
CA PRO A 550 27.17 -15.85 -11.70
C PRO A 550 25.78 -15.73 -12.34
N GLN A 551 24.99 -14.69 -12.01
CA GLN A 551 23.73 -14.40 -12.68
C GLN A 551 23.94 -13.59 -13.97
N GLU A 552 24.97 -12.75 -14.01
CA GLU A 552 25.38 -11.98 -15.19
C GLU A 552 25.81 -12.92 -16.32
N GLU A 553 26.79 -13.78 -16.05
CA GLU A 553 27.28 -14.84 -16.94
C GLU A 553 26.15 -15.71 -17.51
N LEU A 554 25.17 -16.04 -16.67
CA LEU A 554 24.00 -16.84 -17.07
C LEU A 554 23.10 -16.08 -18.06
N LEU A 555 22.86 -14.79 -17.82
CA LEU A 555 21.97 -13.98 -18.66
C LEU A 555 22.63 -13.65 -20.00
N ASP A 556 23.94 -13.34 -19.99
CA ASP A 556 24.74 -13.13 -21.20
C ASP A 556 24.84 -14.43 -22.02
N TRP A 557 25.13 -15.58 -21.38
CA TRP A 557 25.13 -16.87 -22.05
C TRP A 557 23.76 -17.19 -22.68
N ILE A 558 22.64 -16.94 -21.98
CA ILE A 558 21.29 -17.09 -22.54
C ILE A 558 21.11 -16.15 -23.76
N GLN A 559 21.58 -14.91 -23.66
CA GLN A 559 21.44 -13.90 -24.70
C GLN A 559 22.18 -14.26 -25.99
N GLU A 560 23.39 -14.80 -25.88
CA GLU A 560 24.25 -15.19 -27.02
C GLU A 560 23.93 -16.58 -27.57
N ASN A 561 23.73 -17.59 -26.70
CA ASN A 561 23.76 -19.00 -27.08
C ASN A 561 22.37 -19.62 -27.27
N THR A 562 21.28 -18.90 -26.96
CA THR A 562 19.90 -19.42 -27.10
C THR A 562 19.03 -18.55 -27.99
N ARG A 563 18.15 -19.20 -28.76
CA ARG A 563 17.26 -18.51 -29.71
C ARG A 563 16.19 -17.68 -28.96
N PRO A 564 15.66 -16.59 -29.55
CA PRO A 564 14.63 -15.78 -28.89
C PRO A 564 13.35 -16.53 -28.51
N ASP A 565 13.02 -17.63 -29.20
CA ASP A 565 11.88 -18.51 -28.95
C ASP A 565 12.13 -19.60 -27.89
N SER A 566 13.36 -19.70 -27.35
CA SER A 566 13.74 -20.76 -26.41
C SER A 566 13.05 -20.61 -25.05
N VAL A 567 12.36 -21.66 -24.61
CA VAL A 567 11.49 -21.63 -23.42
C VAL A 567 12.23 -22.07 -22.15
N PHE A 568 12.22 -21.22 -21.12
CA PHE A 568 12.88 -21.46 -19.84
C PHE A 568 11.93 -21.83 -18.69
N ALA A 569 12.44 -22.66 -17.77
CA ALA A 569 11.85 -22.93 -16.46
C ALA A 569 12.92 -23.00 -15.38
N GLY A 570 12.55 -22.78 -14.12
CA GLY A 570 13.49 -22.79 -12.99
C GLY A 570 12.88 -22.16 -11.74
N ALA A 571 13.71 -21.64 -10.83
CA ALA A 571 13.17 -20.91 -9.68
C ALA A 571 12.54 -19.58 -10.12
N MET A 572 11.40 -19.22 -9.50
CA MET A 572 10.65 -18.01 -9.83
C MET A 572 11.48 -16.70 -9.87
N PRO A 573 12.45 -16.44 -8.95
CA PRO A 573 13.25 -15.20 -8.98
C PRO A 573 14.09 -15.08 -10.25
N THR A 574 14.69 -16.20 -10.66
CA THR A 574 15.58 -16.29 -11.81
C THR A 574 14.78 -16.17 -13.10
N MET A 575 13.61 -16.79 -13.20
CA MET A 575 12.71 -16.64 -14.36
C MET A 575 12.29 -15.19 -14.61
N ALA A 576 11.99 -14.41 -13.56
CA ALA A 576 11.69 -12.98 -13.72
C ALA A 576 12.89 -12.19 -14.27
N SER A 577 14.12 -12.55 -13.88
CA SER A 577 15.35 -11.91 -14.35
C SER A 577 15.70 -12.31 -15.79
N VAL A 578 15.51 -13.58 -16.16
CA VAL A 578 15.64 -14.09 -17.54
C VAL A 578 14.69 -13.36 -18.47
N LYS A 579 13.40 -13.26 -18.12
CA LYS A 579 12.41 -12.55 -18.93
C LYS A 579 12.75 -11.06 -19.08
N LEU A 580 13.14 -10.38 -18.01
CA LEU A 580 13.48 -8.95 -18.05
C LEU A 580 14.69 -8.65 -18.93
N SER A 581 15.80 -9.36 -18.68
CA SER A 581 17.10 -9.01 -19.27
C SER A 581 17.22 -9.56 -20.70
N THR A 582 16.74 -10.78 -20.93
CA THR A 582 16.95 -11.50 -22.20
C THR A 582 15.71 -11.56 -23.10
N GLY A 583 14.52 -11.24 -22.58
CA GLY A 583 13.24 -11.29 -23.32
C GLY A 583 12.72 -12.70 -23.66
N ARG A 584 13.40 -13.79 -23.22
CA ARG A 584 13.03 -15.17 -23.56
C ARG A 584 11.71 -15.61 -22.86
N PRO A 585 10.90 -16.49 -23.49
CA PRO A 585 9.72 -17.08 -22.86
C PRO A 585 10.03 -17.86 -21.58
N ILE A 586 9.16 -17.73 -20.58
CA ILE A 586 9.23 -18.43 -19.29
C ILE A 586 7.92 -19.19 -19.00
N VAL A 587 8.03 -20.28 -18.23
CA VAL A 587 6.91 -21.15 -17.87
C VAL A 587 6.28 -20.82 -16.51
N ASN A 588 7.05 -20.25 -15.59
CA ASN A 588 6.64 -19.95 -14.21
C ASN A 588 7.29 -18.66 -13.69
N HIS A 589 6.62 -17.96 -12.76
CA HIS A 589 7.05 -16.63 -12.29
C HIS A 589 6.61 -16.34 -10.84
N PRO A 590 7.12 -15.27 -10.18
CA PRO A 590 6.89 -15.01 -8.74
C PRO A 590 5.44 -14.79 -8.30
N HIS A 591 4.58 -14.24 -9.16
CA HIS A 591 3.17 -13.97 -8.83
C HIS A 591 2.33 -15.26 -8.84
N TYR A 592 2.31 -15.97 -7.70
CA TYR A 592 1.80 -17.32 -7.45
C TYR A 592 0.29 -17.41 -7.07
N GLU A 593 -0.45 -16.33 -7.25
CA GLU A 593 -1.84 -16.18 -6.81
C GLU A 593 -2.85 -17.02 -7.61
N ASP A 594 -2.52 -17.41 -8.84
CA ASP A 594 -3.39 -18.19 -9.74
C ASP A 594 -3.30 -19.71 -9.53
N ALA A 595 -4.44 -20.41 -9.63
CA ALA A 595 -4.51 -21.86 -9.47
C ALA A 595 -3.74 -22.63 -10.56
N GLY A 596 -3.89 -22.27 -11.84
CA GLY A 596 -3.22 -22.96 -12.96
C GLY A 596 -1.69 -22.77 -12.94
N LEU A 597 -1.23 -21.58 -12.58
CA LEU A 597 0.19 -21.30 -12.38
C LEU A 597 0.76 -22.06 -11.17
N ARG A 598 0.00 -22.19 -10.07
CA ARG A 598 0.41 -23.03 -8.93
C ARG A 598 0.68 -24.47 -9.36
N GLU A 599 -0.20 -25.07 -10.15
CA GLU A 599 -0.01 -26.42 -10.71
C GLU A 599 1.21 -26.50 -11.66
N ARG A 600 1.32 -25.57 -12.63
CA ARG A 600 2.45 -25.50 -13.56
C ARG A 600 3.78 -25.38 -12.82
N THR A 601 3.83 -24.55 -11.78
CA THR A 601 5.05 -24.33 -11.01
C THR A 601 5.37 -25.53 -10.11
N LYS A 602 4.37 -26.22 -9.54
CA LYS A 602 4.58 -27.48 -8.82
C LYS A 602 5.23 -28.53 -9.72
N LEU A 603 4.82 -28.61 -10.99
CA LEU A 603 5.48 -29.46 -11.99
C LEU A 603 6.93 -29.03 -12.28
N VAL A 604 7.23 -27.73 -12.41
CA VAL A 604 8.62 -27.23 -12.54
C VAL A 604 9.46 -27.58 -11.31
N TYR A 605 8.92 -27.34 -10.11
CA TYR A 605 9.60 -27.58 -8.84
C TYR A 605 9.72 -29.07 -8.48
N SER A 606 9.14 -29.98 -9.28
CA SER A 606 9.40 -31.43 -9.13
C SER A 606 10.87 -31.82 -9.35
N MET A 607 11.69 -30.95 -9.98
CA MET A 607 13.15 -31.10 -10.02
C MET A 607 13.80 -31.13 -8.62
N TYR A 608 13.22 -30.45 -7.63
CA TYR A 608 13.72 -30.41 -6.24
C TYR A 608 13.09 -31.50 -5.34
N SER A 609 12.32 -32.42 -5.92
CA SER A 609 11.70 -33.56 -5.22
C SER A 609 12.66 -34.77 -5.16
N ARG A 610 12.14 -35.91 -4.68
CA ARG A 610 12.79 -37.24 -4.73
C ARG A 610 12.25 -38.14 -5.86
N MET A 611 11.50 -37.58 -6.82
CA MET A 611 10.97 -38.31 -7.98
C MET A 611 12.07 -38.76 -8.96
N SER A 612 11.74 -39.67 -9.88
CA SER A 612 12.67 -40.10 -10.93
C SER A 612 12.91 -38.99 -11.97
N GLY A 613 14.12 -38.96 -12.54
CA GLY A 613 14.47 -38.00 -13.60
C GLY A 613 13.62 -38.15 -14.87
N GLU A 614 13.09 -39.35 -15.14
CA GLU A 614 12.17 -39.59 -16.26
C GLU A 614 10.81 -38.91 -16.02
N THR A 615 10.24 -39.02 -14.81
CA THR A 615 8.99 -38.35 -14.45
C THR A 615 9.14 -36.83 -14.57
N VAL A 616 10.26 -36.28 -14.10
CA VAL A 616 10.52 -34.84 -14.19
C VAL A 616 10.80 -34.39 -15.62
N LYS A 617 11.53 -35.17 -16.44
CA LYS A 617 11.67 -34.90 -17.89
C LYS A 617 10.28 -34.83 -18.56
N LYS A 618 9.40 -35.80 -18.27
CA LYS A 618 8.03 -35.85 -18.80
C LYS A 618 7.18 -34.64 -18.37
N ASN A 619 7.32 -34.20 -17.12
CA ASN A 619 6.66 -32.98 -16.61
C ASN A 619 7.12 -31.71 -17.35
N LEU A 620 8.43 -31.55 -17.57
CA LEU A 620 9.00 -30.39 -18.27
C LEU A 620 8.66 -30.41 -19.77
N MET A 621 8.69 -31.57 -20.42
CA MET A 621 8.23 -31.71 -21.81
C MET A 621 6.74 -31.37 -21.97
N LYS A 622 5.87 -31.77 -21.03
CA LYS A 622 4.44 -31.41 -21.02
C LYS A 622 4.21 -29.88 -20.96
N LEU A 623 5.13 -29.14 -20.35
CA LEU A 623 5.09 -27.68 -20.25
C LEU A 623 5.76 -26.96 -21.43
N GLY A 624 6.39 -27.69 -22.36
CA GLY A 624 7.08 -27.11 -23.51
C GLY A 624 8.43 -26.46 -23.18
N VAL A 625 9.10 -26.89 -22.11
CA VAL A 625 10.41 -26.35 -21.69
C VAL A 625 11.54 -26.83 -22.60
N ASP A 626 12.38 -25.89 -23.07
CA ASP A 626 13.65 -26.19 -23.75
C ASP A 626 14.82 -26.32 -22.76
N TYR A 627 14.88 -25.38 -21.80
CA TYR A 627 15.98 -25.25 -20.86
C TYR A 627 15.47 -25.09 -19.42
N PHE A 628 15.98 -25.93 -18.52
CA PHE A 628 15.74 -25.80 -17.09
C PHE A 628 16.97 -25.20 -16.39
N ILE A 629 16.79 -24.16 -15.59
CA ILE A 629 17.85 -23.56 -14.78
C ILE A 629 17.79 -24.18 -13.37
N LEU A 630 18.79 -25.00 -13.06
CA LEU A 630 19.00 -25.61 -11.75
C LEU A 630 19.84 -24.68 -10.86
N GLU A 631 19.40 -24.51 -9.61
CA GLU A 631 20.06 -23.73 -8.58
C GLU A 631 20.28 -24.62 -7.34
N ASP A 632 21.53 -24.98 -7.04
CA ASP A 632 21.85 -25.92 -5.96
C ASP A 632 21.49 -25.39 -4.55
N SER A 633 21.34 -24.07 -4.44
CA SER A 633 20.82 -23.41 -3.23
C SER A 633 19.39 -23.85 -2.89
N TRP A 634 18.49 -24.06 -3.86
CA TRP A 634 17.13 -24.55 -3.58
C TRP A 634 17.09 -26.04 -3.24
N CYS A 635 18.10 -26.81 -3.67
CA CYS A 635 18.23 -28.22 -3.32
C CYS A 635 18.69 -28.42 -1.86
N THR A 636 19.52 -27.51 -1.34
CA THR A 636 20.27 -27.68 -0.09
C THR A 636 19.83 -26.75 1.05
N ARG A 637 19.29 -25.57 0.75
CA ARG A 637 18.90 -24.56 1.75
C ARG A 637 17.75 -25.06 2.61
N ARG A 638 17.95 -24.98 3.93
CA ARG A 638 17.00 -25.40 4.97
C ARG A 638 16.89 -24.29 6.01
N THR A 639 15.78 -23.52 5.99
CA THR A 639 15.57 -22.43 6.96
C THR A 639 15.22 -22.93 8.35
N ARG A 640 14.47 -24.04 8.41
CA ARG A 640 14.03 -24.74 9.63
C ARG A 640 13.96 -26.26 9.34
N PRO A 641 13.92 -27.14 10.35
CA PRO A 641 13.62 -28.55 10.15
C PRO A 641 12.25 -28.72 9.45
N GLY A 642 12.18 -29.52 8.39
CA GLY A 642 10.97 -29.67 7.57
C GLY A 642 10.73 -28.55 6.55
N CYS A 643 11.73 -27.70 6.27
CA CYS A 643 11.61 -26.52 5.41
C CYS A 643 12.69 -26.40 4.30
N SER A 644 13.38 -27.49 3.94
CA SER A 644 14.06 -27.57 2.64
C SER A 644 13.08 -28.03 1.54
N MET A 645 13.34 -27.70 0.27
CA MET A 645 12.42 -28.09 -0.83
C MET A 645 12.15 -29.60 -0.94
N PRO A 646 13.14 -30.51 -0.73
CA PRO A 646 12.86 -31.94 -0.65
C PRO A 646 11.91 -32.31 0.50
N GLU A 647 12.10 -31.73 1.70
CA GLU A 647 11.20 -31.96 2.85
C GLU A 647 9.77 -31.42 2.63
N ILE A 648 9.62 -30.36 1.83
CA ILE A 648 8.31 -29.82 1.45
C ILE A 648 7.63 -30.74 0.42
N TRP A 649 8.40 -31.34 -0.50
CA TRP A 649 7.90 -32.35 -1.45
C TRP A 649 7.55 -33.69 -0.78
N ASP A 650 8.28 -34.09 0.27
CA ASP A 650 8.03 -35.32 1.06
C ASP A 650 6.62 -35.38 1.68
N ILE A 651 5.92 -34.24 1.77
CA ILE A 651 4.51 -34.14 2.23
C ILE A 651 3.51 -34.56 1.14
N GLU A 652 3.82 -34.27 -0.13
CA GLU A 652 2.99 -34.59 -1.30
C GLU A 652 3.31 -35.97 -1.87
N ASP A 653 4.57 -36.39 -1.77
CA ASP A 653 5.09 -37.65 -2.30
C ASP A 653 5.72 -38.50 -1.17
N PRO A 654 4.90 -39.03 -0.24
CA PRO A 654 5.38 -39.85 0.86
C PRO A 654 6.00 -41.19 0.40
N GLN A 655 5.87 -41.56 -0.88
CA GLN A 655 6.41 -42.81 -1.44
C GLN A 655 7.90 -42.72 -1.81
N ASN A 656 8.42 -41.51 -2.05
CA ASN A 656 9.81 -41.30 -2.42
C ASN A 656 10.69 -40.78 -1.26
N VAL A 657 10.13 -40.62 -0.07
CA VAL A 657 10.83 -40.24 1.17
C VAL A 657 12.07 -41.12 1.41
N GLY A 658 13.17 -40.48 1.81
CA GLY A 658 14.45 -41.16 2.09
C GLY A 658 15.33 -41.43 0.86
N LYS A 659 14.80 -41.36 -0.37
CA LYS A 659 15.63 -41.36 -1.59
C LYS A 659 16.45 -40.07 -1.70
N ILE A 660 17.57 -40.10 -2.42
CA ILE A 660 18.38 -38.90 -2.66
C ILE A 660 17.57 -37.93 -3.57
N PRO A 661 17.52 -36.62 -3.26
CA PRO A 661 16.80 -35.65 -4.10
C PRO A 661 17.33 -35.59 -5.53
N LEU A 662 16.43 -35.43 -6.50
CA LEU A 662 16.79 -35.42 -7.92
C LEU A 662 17.75 -34.26 -8.24
N CYS A 663 17.54 -33.08 -7.67
CA CYS A 663 18.45 -31.94 -7.82
C CYS A 663 19.91 -32.28 -7.43
N THR A 664 20.13 -33.05 -6.36
CA THR A 664 21.47 -33.51 -5.94
C THR A 664 22.10 -34.44 -6.98
N HIS A 665 21.29 -35.30 -7.61
CA HIS A 665 21.75 -36.12 -8.73
C HIS A 665 22.07 -35.26 -9.96
N MET A 666 21.18 -34.34 -10.34
CA MET A 666 21.31 -33.53 -11.56
C MET A 666 22.46 -32.52 -11.49
N SER A 667 22.83 -32.06 -10.29
CA SER A 667 24.05 -31.28 -10.07
C SER A 667 25.31 -32.10 -10.35
N ARG A 668 25.37 -33.36 -9.88
CA ARG A 668 26.54 -34.25 -10.08
C ARG A 668 26.63 -34.83 -11.49
N SER A 669 25.51 -35.32 -12.02
CA SER A 669 25.40 -35.89 -13.38
C SER A 669 23.95 -35.77 -13.87
N SER A 670 23.71 -34.88 -14.83
CA SER A 670 22.37 -34.66 -15.39
C SER A 670 21.95 -35.73 -16.41
N ARG A 671 22.90 -36.52 -16.93
CA ARG A 671 22.64 -37.65 -17.84
C ARG A 671 22.09 -38.87 -17.07
N PRO A 672 21.23 -39.71 -17.68
CA PRO A 672 20.81 -39.67 -19.09
C PRO A 672 19.64 -38.72 -19.38
N TYR A 673 18.96 -38.19 -18.36
CA TYR A 673 17.68 -37.49 -18.51
C TYR A 673 17.78 -36.10 -19.17
N PHE A 674 18.87 -35.38 -18.91
CA PHE A 674 19.13 -34.04 -19.42
C PHE A 674 20.58 -33.88 -19.89
N THR A 675 20.84 -32.85 -20.71
CA THR A 675 22.21 -32.47 -21.10
C THR A 675 22.55 -31.10 -20.54
N THR A 676 23.58 -31.01 -19.71
CA THR A 676 24.14 -29.73 -19.26
C THR A 676 24.70 -28.96 -20.45
N VAL A 677 24.34 -27.68 -20.58
CA VAL A 677 24.81 -26.79 -21.67
C VAL A 677 25.52 -25.53 -21.17
N PHE A 678 25.31 -25.16 -19.90
CA PHE A 678 26.04 -24.12 -19.18
C PHE A 678 26.13 -24.52 -17.70
N SER A 679 27.22 -24.15 -17.04
CA SER A 679 27.37 -24.28 -15.58
C SER A 679 28.38 -23.26 -15.06
N ASN A 680 28.03 -22.59 -13.96
CA ASN A 680 28.97 -21.86 -13.10
C ASN A 680 28.72 -22.24 -11.62
N ASP A 681 29.24 -21.46 -10.69
CA ASP A 681 29.22 -21.77 -9.24
C ASP A 681 27.82 -21.80 -8.61
N ILE A 682 26.80 -21.20 -9.24
CA ILE A 682 25.43 -21.11 -8.70
C ILE A 682 24.40 -21.78 -9.62
N TYR A 683 24.56 -21.63 -10.93
CA TYR A 683 23.55 -21.97 -11.92
C TYR A 683 24.03 -23.05 -12.88
N LYS A 684 23.14 -24.00 -13.20
CA LYS A 684 23.38 -25.07 -14.16
C LYS A 684 22.21 -25.18 -15.13
N VAL A 685 22.45 -24.89 -16.42
CA VAL A 685 21.41 -24.96 -17.45
C VAL A 685 21.36 -26.35 -18.04
N LEU A 686 20.19 -26.98 -17.92
CA LEU A 686 19.89 -28.32 -18.37
C LEU A 686 18.98 -28.26 -19.59
N LYS A 687 19.50 -28.66 -20.75
CA LYS A 687 18.70 -28.82 -21.98
C LYS A 687 17.80 -30.05 -21.83
N VAL A 688 16.51 -29.84 -22.01
CA VAL A 688 15.48 -30.89 -22.02
C VAL A 688 15.50 -31.58 -23.38
N PRO A 689 15.72 -32.92 -23.46
CA PRO A 689 15.64 -33.62 -24.73
C PRO A 689 14.18 -33.65 -25.21
N LYS A 690 13.89 -33.02 -26.36
CA LYS A 690 12.62 -33.20 -27.05
C LYS A 690 12.59 -34.59 -27.68
N ASP A 691 11.51 -35.33 -27.45
CA ASP A 691 11.27 -36.57 -28.17
C ASP A 691 10.92 -36.23 -29.62
N HIS A 692 11.78 -36.59 -30.57
CA HIS A 692 11.47 -36.50 -32.00
C HIS A 692 10.39 -37.54 -32.34
N ARG A 693 9.19 -37.06 -32.63
CA ARG A 693 8.04 -37.80 -33.19
C ARG A 693 7.47 -37.01 -34.35
#